data_AF-A0A353B9U9-F1
#
_entry.id   AF-A0A353B9U9-F1
#
_cell.length_a   1.000
_cell.length_b   1.000
_cell.length_c   1.000
_cell.angle_alpha   90.00
_cell.angle_beta   90.00
_cell.angle_gamma   90.00
#
_symmetry.space_group_name_H-M   'P 1'
#
loop_
_entity.id
_entity.type
_entity.pdbx_description
1 polymer ?
#
loop_
_entity_poly.entity_id
_entity_poly.type
_entity_poly.pdbx_seq_one_letter_code
_entity_poly.pdbx_strand_id
1 'polypeptide(L)'
;MKIHFQCPSCTKTYSVDPKYAGKNAKCKQCGATMLIPTESTLKPSRTSQSDSAGESAPTSSDKETKPAVIQAVAVNKSQPREDNVVRAKDVGKSPAHSQSEEVHRDASKRLNQDPEHITTEELLSEIKGQISPVPTSLSYRLVASLVALVMVLLPLIYIGIIVLVAYGVYSYAIHGVGIFQADTGPRSGRGGFALILMYVGPLVIGCVTVLFMIKPLFAKPAKRQAMRRIPRETDPKLFEFVDALCEAVHAPKPKRIQIDCDVNASASYGRGLMSIFLPSDLVLTIGLPLVAGLNTRQLAGVLAHEFGHFSQGFGMRISYLIRSISLWFARVVYERDRWDEWLENLSQSLDIRLGVVLYLARIAVWFSRRILWVLMMVGNGVSCALMRQMEYDADLHEIRFSGSKTFESTAIQLRRLGYAMQEAFSDQQEFFVKGQLAADMPELVRTNRDHQTNSAVKEILAPIETERTSWFATHPSDKDRIAHAQRASAPGIFSLERPARLLFSHYEKYCVATTQDLFDQVIGKRELKSTKIVPNDQLIVHKENAQAGRDALGLILGNSFQVLRPIDLTFSAIENAEEVGKNTINAMTPARDEYAAHCKQLDELETEWIKCGNLSFLLDLDIKLKQKDFDVPVGSAAQTRNKQEEIRQELQTKSSQMQPYEALLAQRFSAALTRLPKLANAGVPEARAAYLSAKRLSAGYPEILKVLADATRLRNDFAQLAFFFAAVDTSSLNDKQITGIREKGASVYNAAKKIRNHFLSTPYPLEHAEADITIARYLIEVLPEDEDDLAEICQAANAITEGYMRLYFSALAETCRIIQYSESAQQSST
;
A
#
# COMPACT_ATOMS: atom_id res chain seq x y z
N MET A 1 -27.77 24.51 -40.68
CA MET A 1 -28.39 24.47 -39.34
C MET A 1 -27.55 25.32 -38.39
N LYS A 2 -28.10 25.94 -37.34
CA LYS A 2 -27.30 26.58 -36.28
C LYS A 2 -27.45 25.75 -35.00
N ILE A 3 -26.37 25.58 -34.24
CA ILE A 3 -26.37 24.85 -32.98
C ILE A 3 -26.79 25.81 -31.88
N HIS A 4 -27.87 25.48 -31.18
CA HIS A 4 -28.38 26.25 -30.04
C HIS A 4 -28.05 25.51 -28.75
N PHE A 5 -27.38 26.19 -27.82
CA PHE A 5 -27.02 25.63 -26.52
C PHE A 5 -26.91 26.72 -25.45
N GLN A 6 -26.98 26.34 -24.18
CA GLN A 6 -26.90 27.26 -23.05
C GLN A 6 -25.58 27.12 -22.30
N CYS A 7 -25.07 28.23 -21.78
CA CYS A 7 -23.92 28.21 -20.87
C CYS A 7 -24.30 27.46 -19.58
N PRO A 8 -23.56 26.41 -19.17
CA PRO A 8 -23.91 25.63 -17.98
C PRO A 8 -23.79 26.41 -16.66
N SER A 9 -23.00 27.50 -16.63
CA SER A 9 -22.81 28.30 -15.42
C SER A 9 -23.79 29.45 -15.25
N CYS A 10 -24.38 29.99 -16.34
CA CYS A 10 -25.25 31.17 -16.26
C CYS A 10 -26.48 31.12 -17.17
N THR A 11 -26.74 29.96 -17.78
CA THR A 11 -27.90 29.62 -18.64
C THR A 11 -28.12 30.51 -19.87
N LYS A 12 -27.21 31.45 -20.17
CA LYS A 12 -27.27 32.28 -21.39
C LYS A 12 -27.22 31.41 -22.65
N THR A 13 -28.21 31.60 -23.54
CA THR A 13 -28.32 30.88 -24.81
C THR A 13 -27.41 31.46 -25.90
N TYR A 14 -26.74 30.58 -26.63
CA TYR A 14 -25.90 30.90 -27.78
C TYR A 14 -26.40 30.15 -29.02
N SER A 15 -26.24 30.78 -30.19
CA SER A 15 -26.50 30.17 -31.49
C SER A 15 -25.23 30.31 -32.33
N VAL A 16 -24.62 29.18 -32.68
CA VAL A 16 -23.32 29.13 -33.37
C VAL A 16 -23.39 28.26 -34.62
N ASP A 17 -22.48 28.52 -35.55
CA ASP A 17 -22.37 27.77 -36.79
C ASP A 17 -21.84 26.33 -36.52
N PRO A 18 -22.34 25.28 -37.21
CA PRO A 18 -21.95 23.89 -36.98
C PRO A 18 -20.45 23.61 -37.09
N LYS A 19 -19.70 24.43 -37.85
CA LYS A 19 -18.23 24.30 -37.94
C LYS A 19 -17.49 24.48 -36.60
N TYR A 20 -18.18 24.96 -35.57
CA TYR A 20 -17.65 25.12 -34.22
C TYR A 20 -18.10 24.01 -33.25
N ALA A 21 -18.87 23.02 -33.70
CA ALA A 21 -19.24 21.86 -32.90
C ALA A 21 -18.00 21.17 -32.31
N GLY A 22 -18.06 20.79 -31.03
CA GLY A 22 -16.97 20.13 -30.32
C GLY A 22 -15.81 21.06 -29.90
N LYS A 23 -15.86 22.37 -30.19
CA LYS A 23 -14.83 23.34 -29.77
C LYS A 23 -15.21 24.02 -28.45
N ASN A 24 -14.18 24.36 -27.67
CA ASN A 24 -14.33 25.18 -26.46
C ASN A 24 -14.52 26.66 -26.83
N ALA A 25 -15.52 27.29 -26.22
CA ALA A 25 -15.81 28.72 -26.31
C ALA A 25 -15.88 29.33 -24.91
N LYS A 26 -15.67 30.64 -24.77
CA LYS A 26 -15.91 31.35 -23.51
C LYS A 26 -17.28 32.03 -23.52
N CYS A 27 -18.03 31.89 -22.44
CA CYS A 27 -19.28 32.61 -22.25
C CYS A 27 -18.98 34.11 -22.15
N LYS A 28 -19.60 34.92 -23.02
CA LYS A 28 -19.42 36.39 -23.01
C LYS A 28 -20.01 37.07 -21.77
N GLN A 29 -20.88 36.38 -21.03
CA GLN A 29 -21.56 36.95 -19.86
C GLN A 29 -20.88 36.63 -18.52
N CYS A 30 -20.35 35.41 -18.33
CA CYS A 30 -19.70 35.01 -17.06
C CYS A 30 -18.24 34.55 -17.21
N GLY A 31 -17.69 34.51 -18.42
CA GLY A 31 -16.30 34.12 -18.69
C GLY A 31 -16.01 32.61 -18.59
N ALA A 32 -16.98 31.78 -18.18
CA ALA A 32 -16.82 30.33 -18.08
C ALA A 32 -16.53 29.69 -19.45
N THR A 33 -15.62 28.71 -19.48
CA THR A 33 -15.34 27.90 -20.67
C THR A 33 -16.47 26.88 -20.86
N MET A 34 -17.05 26.82 -22.06
CA MET A 34 -18.17 25.96 -22.43
C MET A 34 -17.87 25.23 -23.74
N LEU A 35 -18.21 23.95 -23.81
CA LEU A 35 -18.07 23.13 -25.01
C LEU A 35 -19.31 23.33 -25.91
N ILE A 36 -19.10 23.59 -27.20
CA ILE A 36 -20.21 23.66 -28.16
C ILE A 36 -20.67 22.23 -28.47
N PRO A 37 -21.94 21.86 -28.25
CA PRO A 37 -22.41 20.49 -28.44
C PRO A 37 -22.29 20.03 -29.90
N THR A 38 -21.92 18.76 -30.12
CA THR A 38 -22.01 18.09 -31.42
C THR A 38 -23.41 17.53 -31.65
N GLU A 39 -23.85 17.45 -32.91
CA GLU A 39 -25.21 17.02 -33.28
C GLU A 39 -25.63 15.64 -32.70
N SER A 40 -24.69 14.79 -32.26
CA SER A 40 -24.99 13.52 -31.59
C SER A 40 -25.54 13.64 -30.16
N THR A 41 -25.54 14.84 -29.56
CA THR A 41 -26.10 15.09 -28.21
C THR A 41 -27.54 15.62 -28.22
N LEU A 42 -28.18 15.70 -29.39
CA LEU A 42 -29.57 16.12 -29.54
C LEU A 42 -30.44 14.96 -30.02
N LYS A 43 -31.00 14.16 -29.09
CA LYS A 43 -32.34 13.57 -29.31
C LYS A 43 -33.07 13.24 -27.98
N PRO A 44 -34.35 13.63 -27.86
CA PRO A 44 -35.23 13.21 -26.77
C PRO A 44 -35.94 11.86 -27.06
N SER A 45 -36.40 11.23 -25.97
CA SER A 45 -37.11 9.95 -25.83
C SER A 45 -38.34 9.71 -26.75
N ARG A 46 -38.40 8.55 -27.44
CA ARG A 46 -39.49 7.51 -27.42
C ARG A 46 -39.54 6.55 -28.65
N THR A 47 -39.82 5.26 -28.34
CA THR A 47 -40.61 4.19 -29.02
C THR A 47 -40.24 3.55 -30.39
N SER A 48 -40.00 2.21 -30.31
CA SER A 48 -40.48 1.05 -31.11
C SER A 48 -40.25 0.86 -32.63
N GLN A 49 -39.83 -0.38 -32.94
CA GLN A 49 -40.09 -1.26 -34.11
C GLN A 49 -39.18 -1.26 -35.36
N SER A 50 -38.62 -2.49 -35.58
CA SER A 50 -38.44 -3.31 -36.81
C SER A 50 -37.50 -2.91 -37.98
N ASP A 51 -36.69 -3.91 -38.32
CA ASP A 51 -36.24 -4.41 -39.64
C ASP A 51 -35.02 -3.85 -40.41
N SER A 52 -34.00 -4.73 -40.45
CA SER A 52 -33.27 -5.24 -41.62
C SER A 52 -32.09 -4.48 -42.27
N ALA A 53 -31.00 -5.25 -42.38
CA ALA A 53 -29.99 -5.37 -43.44
C ALA A 53 -28.91 -4.28 -43.68
N GLY A 54 -27.65 -4.75 -43.68
CA GLY A 54 -26.71 -4.42 -44.75
C GLY A 54 -25.48 -3.56 -44.41
N GLU A 55 -24.33 -4.25 -44.36
CA GLU A 55 -23.03 -3.82 -44.92
C GLU A 55 -22.08 -2.83 -44.20
N SER A 56 -20.94 -3.42 -43.79
CA SER A 56 -19.54 -2.98 -43.94
C SER A 56 -19.00 -1.73 -43.22
N ALA A 57 -17.99 -1.99 -42.38
CA ALA A 57 -17.05 -1.03 -41.78
C ALA A 57 -16.18 -0.30 -42.84
N PRO A 58 -15.51 0.81 -42.48
CA PRO A 58 -14.20 0.66 -41.84
C PRO A 58 -13.92 1.60 -40.66
N THR A 59 -13.06 1.07 -39.81
CA THR A 59 -12.41 1.58 -38.61
C THR A 59 -11.62 2.89 -38.80
N SER A 60 -11.73 3.81 -37.84
CA SER A 60 -10.67 4.76 -37.50
C SER A 60 -10.60 4.96 -35.99
N SER A 61 -9.43 4.61 -35.45
CA SER A 61 -8.99 4.71 -34.06
C SER A 61 -9.04 6.13 -33.52
N ASP A 62 -9.64 6.33 -32.35
CA ASP A 62 -9.27 7.43 -31.46
C ASP A 62 -9.13 6.97 -30.01
N LYS A 63 -8.02 7.45 -29.45
CA LYS A 63 -7.40 7.19 -28.15
C LYS A 63 -8.34 7.36 -26.96
N GLU A 64 -8.55 6.28 -26.23
CA GLU A 64 -9.03 6.34 -24.84
C GLU A 64 -7.87 6.19 -23.84
N THR A 65 -7.77 7.20 -22.98
CA THR A 65 -6.94 7.25 -21.79
C THR A 65 -7.51 6.31 -20.72
N LYS A 66 -6.86 5.16 -20.51
CA LYS A 66 -7.13 4.27 -19.38
C LYS A 66 -6.72 4.92 -18.04
N PRO A 67 -7.54 4.85 -16.98
CA PRO A 67 -7.16 5.25 -15.64
C PRO A 67 -6.08 4.32 -15.06
N ALA A 68 -5.23 4.90 -14.22
CA ALA A 68 -4.05 4.27 -13.65
C ALA A 68 -4.42 3.05 -12.79
N VAL A 69 -3.84 1.90 -13.15
CA VAL A 69 -3.76 0.70 -12.31
C VAL A 69 -3.05 1.08 -11.01
N ILE A 70 -3.75 0.92 -9.88
CA ILE A 70 -3.13 0.94 -8.55
C ILE A 70 -2.29 -0.34 -8.46
N GLN A 71 -1.01 -0.25 -8.83
CA GLN A 71 -0.04 -1.25 -8.45
C GLN A 71 0.12 -1.18 -6.93
N ALA A 72 -0.28 -2.26 -6.28
CA ALA A 72 0.04 -2.56 -4.90
C ALA A 72 1.53 -2.27 -4.65
N VAL A 73 1.79 -1.44 -3.64
CA VAL A 73 3.11 -1.25 -3.05
C VAL A 73 3.67 -2.63 -2.74
N ALA A 74 4.81 -2.95 -3.35
CA ALA A 74 5.55 -4.16 -3.08
C ALA A 74 5.93 -4.18 -1.58
N VAL A 75 5.17 -4.93 -0.80
CA VAL A 75 5.56 -5.39 0.53
C VAL A 75 6.87 -6.16 0.36
N ASN A 76 7.90 -5.67 1.03
CA ASN A 76 9.20 -6.31 1.09
C ASN A 76 8.99 -7.73 1.67
N LYS A 77 9.17 -8.77 0.85
CA LYS A 77 9.06 -10.17 1.28
C LYS A 77 10.21 -10.50 2.23
N SER A 78 9.96 -10.32 3.51
CA SER A 78 10.55 -11.08 4.60
C SER A 78 9.42 -11.55 5.51
N GLN A 79 8.65 -12.54 5.05
CA GLN A 79 7.76 -13.31 5.92
C GLN A 79 8.62 -14.16 6.87
N PRO A 80 8.34 -14.17 8.18
CA PRO A 80 8.82 -15.25 9.04
C PRO A 80 8.10 -16.54 8.65
N ARG A 81 8.83 -17.66 8.70
CA ARG A 81 8.30 -19.01 8.45
C ARG A 81 7.15 -19.32 9.40
N GLU A 82 6.10 -19.92 8.85
CA GLU A 82 5.02 -20.60 9.56
C GLU A 82 5.59 -21.79 10.34
N ASP A 83 6.08 -21.54 11.55
CA ASP A 83 6.37 -22.57 12.56
C ASP A 83 6.57 -21.81 13.88
N ASN A 84 5.48 -21.39 14.55
CA ASN A 84 5.47 -21.09 15.98
C ASN A 84 4.03 -20.87 16.48
N VAL A 85 3.32 -21.98 16.68
CA VAL A 85 2.15 -22.01 17.56
C VAL A 85 2.64 -21.78 18.99
N VAL A 86 2.43 -20.57 19.53
CA VAL A 86 2.64 -20.31 20.95
C VAL A 86 1.58 -21.08 21.73
N ARG A 87 2.04 -22.13 22.41
CA ARG A 87 1.25 -22.99 23.29
C ARG A 87 0.77 -22.17 24.48
N ALA A 88 -0.53 -21.91 24.57
CA ALA A 88 -1.16 -21.29 25.72
C ALA A 88 -1.07 -22.20 26.96
N LYS A 89 -0.03 -21.99 27.77
CA LYS A 89 0.00 -22.36 29.19
C LYS A 89 0.57 -21.15 29.91
N ASP A 90 -0.10 -20.75 30.98
CA ASP A 90 0.18 -19.59 31.86
C ASP A 90 -0.62 -18.32 31.54
N VAL A 91 -1.95 -18.43 31.61
CA VAL A 91 -2.81 -17.30 31.99
C VAL A 91 -3.23 -17.51 33.44
N GLY A 92 -2.47 -16.91 34.34
CA GLY A 92 -2.95 -16.60 35.68
C GLY A 92 -4.10 -15.60 35.57
N LYS A 93 -5.20 -15.87 36.28
CA LYS A 93 -6.37 -15.01 36.41
C LYS A 93 -5.94 -13.54 36.65
N SER A 94 -6.22 -12.66 35.70
CA SER A 94 -6.16 -11.21 35.90
C SER A 94 -7.58 -10.64 35.75
N PRO A 95 -8.07 -9.79 36.67
CA PRO A 95 -9.45 -9.35 36.68
C PRO A 95 -9.67 -8.25 35.65
N ALA A 96 -10.31 -8.61 34.53
CA ALA A 96 -10.80 -7.68 33.52
C ALA A 96 -12.24 -7.26 33.86
N HIS A 97 -12.44 -5.98 34.20
CA HIS A 97 -13.48 -5.11 33.60
C HIS A 97 -13.65 -3.75 34.28
N SER A 98 -13.08 -3.49 35.46
CA SER A 98 -13.23 -2.18 36.13
C SER A 98 -12.10 -1.19 35.86
N GLN A 99 -10.95 -1.63 35.35
CA GLN A 99 -9.80 -0.74 35.13
C GLN A 99 -9.82 -0.01 33.78
N SER A 100 -10.54 -0.48 32.77
CA SER A 100 -10.58 0.18 31.45
C SER A 100 -11.39 1.49 31.49
N GLU A 101 -12.54 1.54 32.17
CA GLU A 101 -13.34 2.77 32.25
C GLU A 101 -12.69 3.86 33.10
N GLU A 102 -12.02 3.48 34.19
CA GLU A 102 -11.25 4.43 35.02
C GLU A 102 -9.99 4.91 34.29
N VAL A 103 -9.27 4.04 33.57
CA VAL A 103 -8.08 4.43 32.79
C VAL A 103 -8.46 5.31 31.59
N HIS A 104 -9.61 5.09 30.93
CA HIS A 104 -10.06 5.94 29.82
C HIS A 104 -10.66 7.30 30.25
N ARG A 105 -11.36 7.37 31.41
CA ARG A 105 -11.76 8.67 32.00
C ARG A 105 -10.57 9.44 32.54
N ASP A 106 -9.57 8.75 33.09
CA ASP A 106 -8.37 9.37 33.63
C ASP A 106 -7.39 9.77 32.50
N ALA A 107 -7.32 9.03 31.38
CA ALA A 107 -6.55 9.42 30.18
C ALA A 107 -7.17 10.62 29.44
N SER A 108 -8.51 10.67 29.30
CA SER A 108 -9.20 11.82 28.71
C SER A 108 -9.21 13.05 29.62
N LYS A 109 -9.12 12.87 30.95
CA LYS A 109 -8.87 13.96 31.90
C LYS A 109 -7.40 14.40 31.96
N ARG A 110 -6.43 13.49 31.81
CA ARG A 110 -4.99 13.80 31.74
C ARG A 110 -4.61 14.53 30.45
N LEU A 111 -5.28 14.25 29.32
CA LEU A 111 -5.09 14.98 28.06
C LEU A 111 -5.60 16.42 28.09
N ASN A 112 -6.46 16.77 29.05
CA ASN A 112 -7.00 18.12 29.25
C ASN A 112 -6.36 18.88 30.44
N GLN A 113 -5.22 18.40 30.97
CA GLN A 113 -4.54 18.99 32.13
C GLN A 113 -3.06 19.36 31.92
N ASP A 114 -2.63 19.67 30.70
CA ASP A 114 -1.32 20.34 30.52
C ASP A 114 -1.41 21.55 29.59
N PRO A 115 -1.47 22.76 30.13
CA PRO A 115 -0.84 23.91 29.54
C PRO A 115 0.43 24.23 30.34
N GLU A 116 1.38 23.29 30.48
CA GLU A 116 2.78 23.69 30.66
C GLU A 116 3.26 24.24 29.31
N HIS A 117 2.90 25.50 29.05
CA HIS A 117 3.46 26.26 27.95
C HIS A 117 4.96 26.39 28.16
N ILE A 118 5.76 25.84 27.24
CA ILE A 118 7.19 26.10 27.22
C ILE A 118 7.42 27.43 26.50
N THR A 119 8.06 28.37 27.19
CA THR A 119 8.46 29.66 26.60
C THR A 119 9.72 29.51 25.75
N THR A 120 9.94 30.42 24.79
CA THR A 120 11.19 30.40 24.02
C THR A 120 12.40 30.65 24.93
N GLU A 121 12.27 31.52 25.92
CA GLU A 121 13.35 31.82 26.88
C GLU A 121 13.77 30.57 27.67
N GLU A 122 12.80 29.80 28.17
CA GLU A 122 13.05 28.52 28.84
C GLU A 122 13.77 27.53 27.91
N LEU A 123 13.28 27.36 26.67
CA LEU A 123 13.91 26.47 25.67
C LEU A 123 15.37 26.83 25.40
N LEU A 124 15.64 28.12 25.19
CA LEU A 124 16.97 28.60 24.84
C LEU A 124 17.91 28.58 26.04
N SER A 125 17.42 28.83 27.26
CA SER A 125 18.21 28.77 28.49
C SER A 125 18.76 27.37 28.79
N GLU A 126 18.09 26.32 28.30
CA GLU A 126 18.49 24.93 28.48
C GLU A 126 19.61 24.49 27.52
N ILE A 127 19.98 25.32 26.53
CA ILE A 127 21.14 25.06 25.66
C ILE A 127 22.41 25.58 26.35
N LYS A 128 23.11 24.69 27.05
CA LYS A 128 24.27 25.01 27.91
C LYS A 128 25.57 25.10 27.11
N GLY A 129 25.63 26.05 26.17
CA GLY A 129 26.83 26.37 25.39
C GLY A 129 26.82 25.78 23.97
N GLN A 130 28.02 25.61 23.40
CA GLN A 130 28.23 25.09 22.05
C GLN A 130 28.91 23.72 22.11
N ILE A 131 28.65 22.86 21.14
CA ILE A 131 29.35 21.58 21.06
C ILE A 131 30.77 21.78 20.52
N SER A 132 31.72 20.99 21.01
CA SER A 132 33.05 20.94 20.41
C SER A 132 32.96 20.49 18.95
N PRO A 133 33.69 21.12 18.01
CA PRO A 133 33.75 20.66 16.63
C PRO A 133 34.21 19.20 16.53
N VAL A 134 33.73 18.49 15.52
CA VAL A 134 34.27 17.15 15.16
C VAL A 134 35.48 17.38 14.26
N PRO A 135 36.73 17.08 14.71
CA PRO A 135 37.91 17.36 13.91
C PRO A 135 38.04 16.35 12.75
N THR A 136 38.24 16.85 11.54
CA THR A 136 38.59 16.00 10.39
C THR A 136 40.09 15.93 10.22
N SER A 137 40.68 14.74 10.20
CA SER A 137 42.10 14.56 9.91
C SER A 137 42.42 14.89 8.45
N LEU A 138 43.70 15.21 8.15
CA LEU A 138 44.14 15.44 6.78
C LEU A 138 43.96 14.17 5.90
N SER A 139 44.24 13.00 6.46
CA SER A 139 44.05 11.72 5.78
C SER A 139 42.59 11.48 5.41
N TYR A 140 41.65 11.78 6.31
CA TYR A 140 40.22 11.71 6.05
C TYR A 140 39.83 12.60 4.85
N ARG A 141 40.30 13.85 4.82
CA ARG A 141 40.00 14.79 3.73
C ARG A 141 40.55 14.33 2.39
N LEU A 142 41.74 13.73 2.37
CA LEU A 142 42.34 13.16 1.16
C LEU A 142 41.55 11.96 0.65
N VAL A 143 41.20 11.02 1.53
CA VAL A 143 40.37 9.86 1.19
C VAL A 143 39.00 10.30 0.67
N ALA A 144 38.34 11.23 1.36
CA ALA A 144 37.06 11.77 0.93
C ALA A 144 37.12 12.42 -0.45
N SER A 145 38.22 13.15 -0.75
CA SER A 145 38.44 13.77 -2.06
C SER A 145 38.68 12.73 -3.15
N LEU A 146 39.42 11.66 -2.86
CA LEU A 146 39.62 10.54 -3.79
C LEU A 146 38.32 9.80 -4.08
N VAL A 147 37.52 9.50 -3.05
CA VAL A 147 36.20 8.88 -3.20
C VAL A 147 35.29 9.78 -4.03
N ALA A 148 35.25 11.08 -3.75
CA ALA A 148 34.48 12.05 -4.53
C ALA A 148 34.88 12.06 -6.01
N LEU A 149 36.19 12.01 -6.30
CA LEU A 149 36.71 11.92 -7.66
C LEU A 149 36.20 10.65 -8.36
N VAL A 150 36.30 9.49 -7.71
CA VAL A 150 35.77 8.22 -8.24
C VAL A 150 34.26 8.33 -8.48
N MET A 151 33.51 8.88 -7.55
CA MET A 151 32.06 9.06 -7.68
C MET A 151 31.69 9.97 -8.86
N VAL A 152 32.48 11.00 -9.18
CA VAL A 152 32.28 11.84 -10.37
C VAL A 152 32.69 11.11 -11.65
N LEU A 153 33.76 10.30 -11.62
CA LEU A 153 34.21 9.52 -12.77
C LEU A 153 33.19 8.46 -13.20
N LEU A 154 32.43 7.85 -12.29
CA LEU A 154 31.47 6.79 -12.62
C LEU A 154 30.35 7.24 -13.59
N PRO A 155 29.63 8.36 -13.36
CA PRO A 155 28.71 8.93 -14.35
C PRO A 155 29.39 9.36 -15.65
N LEU A 156 30.64 9.84 -15.62
CA LEU A 156 31.38 10.20 -16.83
C LEU A 156 31.72 8.97 -17.68
N ILE A 157 32.11 7.86 -17.03
CA ILE A 157 32.29 6.56 -17.69
C ILE A 157 30.98 6.12 -18.34
N TYR A 158 29.86 6.26 -17.63
CA TYR A 158 28.55 5.95 -18.19
C TYR A 158 28.22 6.79 -19.43
N ILE A 159 28.47 8.12 -19.39
CA ILE A 159 28.32 9.00 -20.56
C ILE A 159 29.25 8.55 -21.70
N GLY A 160 30.49 8.15 -21.40
CA GLY A 160 31.41 7.58 -22.39
C GLY A 160 30.86 6.33 -23.07
N ILE A 161 30.22 5.43 -22.31
CA ILE A 161 29.55 4.24 -22.86
C ILE A 161 28.38 4.65 -23.76
N ILE A 162 27.59 5.66 -23.39
CA ILE A 162 26.49 6.18 -24.24
C ILE A 162 27.05 6.67 -25.57
N VAL A 163 28.11 7.48 -25.56
CA VAL A 163 28.75 8.01 -26.76
C VAL A 163 29.28 6.88 -27.63
N LEU A 164 29.90 5.86 -27.03
CA LEU A 164 30.42 4.70 -27.75
C LEU A 164 29.31 3.91 -28.44
N VAL A 165 28.21 3.62 -27.74
CA VAL A 165 27.06 2.90 -28.31
C VAL A 165 26.40 3.74 -29.42
N ALA A 166 26.20 5.05 -29.20
CA ALA A 166 25.64 5.95 -30.20
C ALA A 166 26.52 6.03 -31.46
N TYR A 167 27.85 6.07 -31.29
CA TYR A 167 28.80 6.00 -32.39
C TYR A 167 28.73 4.66 -33.13
N GLY A 168 28.58 3.54 -32.41
CA GLY A 168 28.37 2.22 -33.01
C GLY A 168 27.11 2.16 -33.88
N VAL A 169 25.99 2.71 -33.40
CA VAL A 169 24.73 2.82 -34.15
C VAL A 169 24.90 3.71 -35.38
N TYR A 170 25.53 4.88 -35.23
CA TYR A 170 25.83 5.79 -36.33
C TYR A 170 26.72 5.14 -37.41
N SER A 171 27.80 4.48 -36.98
CA SER A 171 28.72 3.79 -37.88
C SER A 171 28.01 2.67 -38.65
N TYR A 172 27.15 1.90 -37.98
CA TYR A 172 26.33 0.87 -38.61
C TYR A 172 25.32 1.47 -39.60
N ALA A 173 24.70 2.61 -39.28
CA ALA A 173 23.77 3.30 -40.19
C ALA A 173 24.42 3.76 -41.50
N ILE A 174 25.71 4.10 -41.48
CA ILE A 174 26.42 4.57 -42.68
C ILE A 174 27.04 3.41 -43.45
N HIS A 175 27.70 2.48 -42.76
CA HIS A 175 28.48 1.41 -43.41
C HIS A 175 27.67 0.13 -43.63
N GLY A 176 26.55 -0.05 -42.92
CA GLY A 176 25.69 -1.23 -43.00
C GLY A 176 24.92 -1.35 -44.32
N VAL A 177 24.89 -0.28 -45.14
CA VAL A 177 24.24 -0.28 -46.46
C VAL A 177 24.91 -1.28 -47.43
N GLY A 178 26.16 -1.69 -47.16
CA GLY A 178 26.85 -2.74 -47.89
C GLY A 178 26.15 -4.11 -47.85
N ILE A 179 25.24 -4.35 -46.90
CA ILE A 179 24.37 -5.55 -46.86
C ILE A 179 23.48 -5.64 -48.11
N PHE A 180 23.12 -4.51 -48.72
CA PHE A 180 22.37 -4.47 -49.98
C PHE A 180 23.26 -4.64 -51.21
N GLN A 181 24.59 -4.49 -51.06
CA GLN A 181 25.59 -4.62 -52.12
C GLN A 181 26.25 -6.01 -52.16
N ALA A 182 26.12 -6.82 -51.11
CA ALA A 182 26.60 -8.20 -51.08
C ALA A 182 25.75 -9.11 -52.00
N ASP A 183 26.40 -9.93 -52.84
CA ASP A 183 25.76 -10.85 -53.78
C ASP A 183 25.30 -12.16 -53.10
N THR A 184 24.43 -12.02 -52.10
CA THR A 184 23.92 -13.14 -51.30
C THR A 184 22.41 -13.31 -51.49
N GLY A 185 22.01 -14.07 -52.52
CA GLY A 185 20.70 -14.75 -52.60
C GLY A 185 19.49 -13.98 -53.20
N PRO A 186 18.31 -14.63 -53.28
CA PRO A 186 17.13 -14.10 -53.99
C PRO A 186 16.58 -12.81 -53.35
N ARG A 187 16.55 -11.72 -54.14
CA ARG A 187 16.15 -10.37 -53.71
C ARG A 187 14.62 -10.13 -53.67
N SER A 188 13.79 -11.16 -53.91
CA SER A 188 12.32 -11.04 -53.90
C SER A 188 11.65 -11.92 -52.82
N GLY A 189 10.50 -11.45 -52.31
CA GLY A 189 9.72 -12.16 -51.30
C GLY A 189 10.35 -12.17 -49.90
N ARG A 190 10.41 -13.34 -49.26
CA ARG A 190 10.87 -13.51 -47.86
C ARG A 190 12.34 -13.13 -47.64
N GLY A 191 13.21 -13.25 -48.65
CA GLY A 191 14.63 -12.90 -48.57
C GLY A 191 14.89 -11.39 -48.50
N GLY A 192 14.16 -10.60 -49.30
CA GLY A 192 14.26 -9.13 -49.26
C GLY A 192 13.77 -8.54 -47.93
N PHE A 193 12.68 -9.08 -47.37
CA PHE A 193 12.20 -8.67 -46.04
C PHE A 193 13.22 -8.99 -44.94
N ALA A 194 13.89 -10.14 -45.01
CA ALA A 194 14.93 -10.50 -44.04
C ALA A 194 16.15 -9.56 -44.10
N LEU A 195 16.56 -9.12 -45.30
CA LEU A 195 17.64 -8.13 -45.47
C LEU A 195 17.27 -6.77 -44.88
N ILE A 196 16.03 -6.31 -45.12
CA ILE A 196 15.51 -5.06 -44.53
C ILE A 196 15.48 -5.18 -43.01
N LEU A 197 14.97 -6.30 -42.46
CA LEU A 197 14.92 -6.53 -41.02
C LEU A 197 16.32 -6.62 -40.40
N MET A 198 17.29 -7.22 -41.10
CA MET A 198 18.68 -7.33 -40.66
C MET A 198 19.38 -5.98 -40.61
N TYR A 199 19.01 -5.04 -41.48
CA TYR A 199 19.54 -3.68 -41.46
C TYR A 199 18.78 -2.76 -40.49
N VAL A 200 17.45 -2.72 -40.57
CA VAL A 200 16.61 -1.83 -39.75
C VAL A 200 16.53 -2.29 -38.30
N GLY A 201 16.54 -3.61 -38.05
CA GLY A 201 16.42 -4.19 -36.71
C GLY A 201 17.50 -3.69 -35.74
N PRO A 202 18.80 -3.87 -36.03
CA PRO A 202 19.89 -3.35 -35.19
C PRO A 202 19.86 -1.83 -35.03
N LEU A 203 19.43 -1.08 -36.05
CA LEU A 203 19.26 0.37 -35.95
C LEU A 203 18.17 0.75 -34.94
N VAL A 204 17.01 0.10 -35.01
CA VAL A 204 15.91 0.31 -34.06
C VAL A 204 16.34 -0.08 -32.64
N ILE A 205 16.95 -1.26 -32.47
CA ILE A 205 17.48 -1.73 -31.17
C ILE A 205 18.49 -0.73 -30.61
N GLY A 206 19.44 -0.29 -31.44
CA GLY A 206 20.48 0.66 -31.06
C GLY A 206 19.92 2.02 -30.66
N CYS A 207 19.03 2.59 -31.48
CA CYS A 207 18.38 3.87 -31.19
C CYS A 207 17.54 3.81 -29.91
N VAL A 208 16.75 2.74 -29.72
CA VAL A 208 15.98 2.52 -28.48
C VAL A 208 16.92 2.41 -27.28
N THR A 209 18.01 1.64 -27.40
CA THR A 209 19.01 1.50 -26.32
C THR A 209 19.63 2.83 -25.94
N VAL A 210 20.10 3.62 -26.92
CA VAL A 210 20.70 4.94 -26.68
C VAL A 210 19.68 5.88 -26.03
N LEU A 211 18.43 5.89 -26.50
CA LEU A 211 17.37 6.72 -25.92
C LEU A 211 17.11 6.36 -24.45
N PHE A 212 17.03 5.06 -24.12
CA PHE A 212 16.85 4.60 -22.74
C PHE A 212 18.08 4.86 -21.87
N MET A 213 19.29 4.86 -22.42
CA MET A 213 20.50 5.22 -21.66
C MET A 213 20.62 6.74 -21.39
N ILE A 214 20.17 7.58 -22.33
CA ILE A 214 20.21 9.04 -22.17
C ILE A 214 19.14 9.52 -21.18
N LYS A 215 17.96 8.91 -21.22
CA LYS A 215 16.78 9.33 -20.45
C LYS A 215 17.05 9.55 -18.94
N PRO A 216 17.74 8.65 -18.20
CA PRO A 216 18.09 8.85 -16.80
C PRO A 216 18.84 10.14 -16.46
N LEU A 217 19.55 10.73 -17.43
CA LEU A 217 20.28 11.99 -17.25
C LEU A 217 19.36 13.20 -17.19
N PHE A 218 18.14 13.10 -17.74
CA PHE A 218 17.15 14.19 -17.82
C PHE A 218 15.88 13.91 -17.02
N ALA A 219 15.68 12.68 -16.56
CA ALA A 219 14.51 12.29 -15.77
C ALA A 219 14.47 13.06 -14.45
N LYS A 220 13.42 13.86 -14.27
CA LYS A 220 13.15 14.51 -12.98
C LYS A 220 12.73 13.43 -11.97
N PRO A 221 13.15 13.52 -10.70
CA PRO A 221 12.63 12.65 -9.65
C PRO A 221 11.10 12.70 -9.64
N ALA A 222 10.45 11.60 -9.25
CA ALA A 222 9.03 11.63 -8.90
C ALA A 222 8.76 12.83 -7.96
N LYS A 223 7.63 13.52 -8.16
CA LYS A 223 7.28 14.66 -7.29
C LYS A 223 7.32 14.16 -5.85
N ARG A 224 8.21 14.74 -5.04
CA ARG A 224 8.21 14.50 -3.58
C ARG A 224 6.82 14.82 -3.04
N GLN A 225 6.46 14.14 -1.95
CA GLN A 225 5.24 14.39 -1.21
C GLN A 225 5.03 15.91 -1.03
N ALA A 226 3.78 16.39 -1.07
CA ALA A 226 3.50 17.80 -0.85
C ALA A 226 3.89 18.17 0.59
N MET A 227 5.10 18.70 0.73
CA MET A 227 5.65 19.19 1.98
C MET A 227 5.01 20.54 2.29
N ARG A 228 4.39 20.66 3.46
CA ARG A 228 3.79 21.91 3.90
C ARG A 228 4.86 22.79 4.51
N ARG A 229 4.95 24.04 4.05
CA ARG A 229 5.89 25.02 4.60
C ARG A 229 5.29 25.67 5.83
N ILE A 230 6.09 25.80 6.89
CA ILE A 230 5.75 26.61 8.06
C ILE A 230 6.29 28.04 7.86
N PRO A 231 5.43 29.07 7.83
CA PRO A 231 5.87 30.47 7.89
C PRO A 231 6.54 30.79 9.23
N ARG A 232 7.63 31.56 9.21
CA ARG A 232 8.33 31.96 10.45
C ARG A 232 7.44 32.84 11.33
N GLU A 233 6.57 33.61 10.70
CA GLU A 233 5.61 34.51 11.35
C GLU A 233 4.56 33.73 12.15
N THR A 234 4.21 32.51 11.72
CA THR A 234 3.20 31.68 12.39
C THR A 234 3.77 30.80 13.50
N ASP A 235 5.07 30.50 13.48
CA ASP A 235 5.71 29.67 14.49
C ASP A 235 7.13 30.14 14.83
N PRO A 236 7.30 31.36 15.38
CA PRO A 236 8.62 31.94 15.64
C PRO A 236 9.44 31.10 16.63
N LYS A 237 8.78 30.50 17.63
CA LYS A 237 9.40 29.65 18.65
C LYS A 237 10.17 28.47 18.06
N LEU A 238 9.57 27.75 17.11
CA LEU A 238 10.24 26.65 16.41
C LEU A 238 11.48 27.15 15.66
N PHE A 239 11.37 28.27 14.97
CA PHE A 239 12.47 28.83 14.19
C PHE A 239 13.62 29.34 15.09
N GLU A 240 13.31 29.99 16.21
CA GLU A 240 14.31 30.46 17.17
C GLU A 240 15.04 29.29 17.84
N PHE A 241 14.31 28.24 18.20
CA PHE A 241 14.90 27.00 18.72
C PHE A 241 15.84 26.35 17.69
N VAL A 242 15.39 26.20 16.44
CA VAL A 242 16.22 25.64 15.36
C VAL A 242 17.44 26.52 15.07
N ASP A 243 17.29 27.85 15.08
CA ASP A 243 18.40 28.79 14.88
C ASP A 243 19.47 28.63 15.97
N ALA A 244 19.05 28.53 17.23
CA ALA A 244 19.95 28.32 18.37
C ALA A 244 20.61 26.93 18.36
N LEU A 245 19.87 25.89 17.95
CA LEU A 245 20.43 24.56 17.74
C LEU A 245 21.51 24.59 16.64
N CYS A 246 21.22 25.22 15.49
CA CYS A 246 22.19 25.40 14.41
C CYS A 246 23.46 26.14 14.89
N GLU A 247 23.31 27.18 15.71
CA GLU A 247 24.44 27.88 16.33
C GLU A 247 25.25 26.97 17.25
N ALA A 248 24.59 26.19 18.11
CA ALA A 248 25.24 25.28 19.02
C ALA A 248 26.01 24.16 18.29
N VAL A 249 25.52 23.69 17.14
CA VAL A 249 26.16 22.63 16.34
C VAL A 249 27.08 23.14 15.21
N HIS A 250 27.22 24.45 15.06
CA HIS A 250 27.97 25.12 13.99
C HIS A 250 27.47 24.82 12.56
N ALA A 251 26.15 24.68 12.38
CA ALA A 251 25.53 24.42 11.09
C ALA A 251 24.88 25.68 10.49
N PRO A 252 24.74 25.75 9.14
CA PRO A 252 23.99 26.83 8.50
C PRO A 252 22.51 26.78 8.87
N LYS A 253 21.92 27.93 9.18
CA LYS A 253 20.48 28.06 9.49
C LYS A 253 19.60 27.71 8.28
N PRO A 254 18.51 26.95 8.43
CA PRO A 254 17.60 26.64 7.35
C PRO A 254 16.81 27.89 6.91
N LYS A 255 16.66 28.08 5.59
CA LYS A 255 15.86 29.19 5.02
C LYS A 255 14.36 28.94 5.12
N ARG A 256 13.95 27.68 5.23
CA ARG A 256 12.56 27.27 5.40
C ARG A 256 12.49 25.96 6.16
N ILE A 257 11.46 25.85 7.00
CA ILE A 257 11.08 24.62 7.68
C ILE A 257 9.82 24.09 7.00
N GLN A 258 9.81 22.79 6.74
CA GLN A 258 8.73 22.04 6.14
C GLN A 258 8.32 20.90 7.07
N ILE A 259 7.08 20.47 6.92
CA ILE A 259 6.52 19.33 7.62
C ILE A 259 5.91 18.34 6.64
N ASP A 260 6.01 17.08 7.00
CA ASP A 260 5.37 15.97 6.33
C ASP A 260 4.83 14.96 7.36
N CYS A 261 4.24 13.89 6.84
CA CYS A 261 3.69 12.81 7.64
C CYS A 261 4.60 11.58 7.55
N ASP A 262 5.93 11.73 7.56
CA ASP A 262 6.85 10.58 7.64
C ASP A 262 7.45 10.46 9.05
N VAL A 263 7.89 9.27 9.47
CA VAL A 263 8.69 9.10 10.71
C VAL A 263 10.15 9.40 10.38
N ASN A 264 10.42 10.65 9.98
CA ASN A 264 11.75 11.06 9.58
C ASN A 264 11.98 12.56 9.79
N ALA A 265 13.24 12.96 9.93
CA ALA A 265 13.66 14.34 9.80
C ALA A 265 14.74 14.36 8.72
N SER A 266 14.79 15.43 7.91
CA SER A 266 15.86 15.56 6.95
C SER A 266 16.25 17.01 6.73
N ALA A 267 17.55 17.23 6.59
CA ALA A 267 18.09 18.51 6.12
C ALA A 267 18.65 18.34 4.70
N SER A 268 18.23 19.19 3.76
CA SER A 268 18.68 19.12 2.37
C SER A 268 18.72 20.47 1.67
N TYR A 269 19.53 20.56 0.60
CA TYR A 269 19.57 21.75 -0.25
C TYR A 269 18.44 21.74 -1.29
N GLY A 270 17.65 22.80 -1.32
CA GLY A 270 16.49 22.97 -2.20
C GLY A 270 16.83 23.07 -3.69
N ARG A 271 18.04 23.52 -4.06
CA ARG A 271 18.50 23.64 -5.46
C ARG A 271 19.40 22.49 -5.92
N GLY A 272 19.48 21.38 -5.17
CA GLY A 272 20.28 20.23 -5.56
C GLY A 272 21.79 20.54 -5.59
N LEU A 273 22.52 19.92 -6.54
CA LEU A 273 23.96 20.12 -6.75
C LEU A 273 24.36 21.57 -7.01
N MET A 274 23.45 22.42 -7.53
CA MET A 274 23.74 23.85 -7.74
C MET A 274 24.01 24.59 -6.42
N SER A 275 23.47 24.08 -5.31
CA SER A 275 23.65 24.67 -3.97
C SER A 275 25.06 24.45 -3.40
N ILE A 276 25.90 23.63 -4.05
CA ILE A 276 27.31 23.48 -3.71
C ILE A 276 28.09 24.77 -4.05
N PHE A 277 27.68 25.48 -5.12
CA PHE A 277 28.37 26.65 -5.67
C PHE A 277 27.65 27.99 -5.38
N LEU A 278 26.35 27.95 -5.09
CA LEU A 278 25.52 29.12 -4.76
C LEU A 278 25.26 29.23 -3.24
N PRO A 279 24.80 30.39 -2.72
CA PRO A 279 24.46 30.56 -1.31
C PRO A 279 23.46 29.50 -0.82
N SER A 280 23.71 28.95 0.37
CA SER A 280 22.95 27.84 0.96
C SER A 280 21.44 28.12 0.95
N ASP A 281 20.65 27.12 0.56
CA ASP A 281 19.18 27.17 0.63
C ASP A 281 18.62 26.03 1.47
N LEU A 282 19.31 25.76 2.58
CA LEU A 282 19.01 24.63 3.45
C LEU A 282 17.52 24.61 3.83
N VAL A 283 16.90 23.45 3.62
CA VAL A 283 15.53 23.13 3.94
C VAL A 283 15.55 22.07 5.02
N LEU A 284 14.90 22.35 6.13
CA LEU A 284 14.64 21.36 7.16
C LEU A 284 13.23 20.81 6.93
N THR A 285 13.09 19.49 6.85
CA THR A 285 11.80 18.81 6.85
C THR A 285 11.67 18.01 8.14
N ILE A 286 10.58 18.22 8.88
CA ILE A 286 10.29 17.56 10.15
C ILE A 286 9.01 16.74 9.98
N GLY A 287 9.13 15.42 10.14
CA GLY A 287 7.98 14.54 10.21
C GLY A 287 7.20 14.73 11.50
N LEU A 288 5.92 15.09 11.39
CA LEU A 288 5.06 15.27 12.56
C LEU A 288 4.89 14.00 13.42
N PRO A 289 4.89 12.77 12.86
CA PRO A 289 4.92 11.55 13.67
C PRO A 289 6.13 11.46 14.62
N LEU A 290 7.29 12.02 14.26
CA LEU A 290 8.43 12.13 15.20
C LEU A 290 8.11 13.07 16.35
N VAL A 291 7.52 14.22 16.05
CA VAL A 291 7.13 15.23 17.05
C VAL A 291 6.07 14.68 18.01
N ALA A 292 5.14 13.86 17.49
CA ALA A 292 4.13 13.18 18.29
C ALA A 292 4.75 12.18 19.27
N GLY A 293 5.82 11.50 18.85
CA GLY A 293 6.40 10.40 19.58
C GLY A 293 7.60 10.73 20.47
N LEU A 294 8.34 11.80 20.19
CA LEU A 294 9.57 12.14 20.89
C LEU A 294 9.37 13.24 21.93
N ASN A 295 10.25 13.28 22.93
CA ASN A 295 10.39 14.46 23.77
C ASN A 295 11.33 15.50 23.11
N THR A 296 11.36 16.72 23.65
CA THR A 296 12.15 17.84 23.15
C THR A 296 13.63 17.48 23.03
N ARG A 297 14.19 16.77 24.01
CA ARG A 297 15.61 16.37 24.02
C ARG A 297 15.95 15.39 22.89
N GLN A 298 15.09 14.39 22.69
CA GLN A 298 15.23 13.39 21.64
C GLN A 298 15.09 14.02 20.26
N LEU A 299 14.02 14.82 20.03
CA LEU A 299 13.83 15.50 18.75
C LEU A 299 14.99 16.45 18.44
N ALA A 300 15.47 17.21 19.43
CA ALA A 300 16.63 18.07 19.26
C ALA A 300 17.90 17.28 18.91
N GLY A 301 18.06 16.09 19.50
CA GLY A 301 19.11 15.15 19.14
C GLY A 301 19.05 14.73 17.67
N VAL A 302 17.88 14.30 17.19
CA VAL A 302 17.66 13.95 15.78
C VAL A 302 17.96 15.14 14.87
N LEU A 303 17.51 16.34 15.22
CA LEU A 303 17.82 17.54 14.44
C LEU A 303 19.33 17.87 14.46
N ALA A 304 20.01 17.69 15.59
CA ALA A 304 21.45 17.89 15.70
C ALA A 304 22.25 16.89 14.84
N HIS A 305 21.78 15.64 14.73
CA HIS A 305 22.32 14.66 13.77
C HIS A 305 22.18 15.17 12.34
N GLU A 306 20.96 15.56 11.94
CA GLU A 306 20.68 16.06 10.58
C GLU A 306 21.53 17.27 10.22
N PHE A 307 21.69 18.21 11.15
CA PHE A 307 22.55 19.39 10.96
C PHE A 307 24.05 19.07 11.06
N GLY A 308 24.43 17.97 11.71
CA GLY A 308 25.80 17.49 11.80
C GLY A 308 26.40 17.20 10.42
N HIS A 309 25.59 16.74 9.46
CA HIS A 309 26.00 16.61 8.06
C HIS A 309 26.38 17.95 7.39
N PHE A 310 26.00 19.08 7.99
CA PHE A 310 26.18 20.43 7.46
C PHE A 310 27.14 21.31 8.29
N SER A 311 27.74 20.79 9.36
CA SER A 311 28.62 21.58 10.24
C SER A 311 30.02 21.86 9.66
N GLN A 312 30.49 21.04 8.70
CA GLN A 312 31.86 21.12 8.16
C GLN A 312 31.87 21.59 6.70
N GLY A 313 32.18 22.87 6.41
CA GLY A 313 32.01 23.46 5.08
C GLY A 313 32.62 22.71 3.88
N PHE A 314 33.85 22.18 3.99
CA PHE A 314 34.49 21.41 2.90
C PHE A 314 34.02 19.95 2.86
N GLY A 315 33.97 19.28 4.02
CA GLY A 315 33.52 17.88 4.14
C GLY A 315 32.08 17.72 3.67
N MET A 316 31.18 18.59 4.12
CA MET A 316 29.77 18.64 3.74
C MET A 316 29.57 18.66 2.21
N ARG A 317 30.32 19.49 1.47
CA ARG A 317 30.15 19.57 0.00
C ARG A 317 30.50 18.25 -0.69
N ILE A 318 31.57 17.60 -0.25
CA ILE A 318 31.99 16.28 -0.74
C ILE A 318 30.94 15.21 -0.37
N SER A 319 30.53 15.19 0.88
CA SER A 319 29.49 14.31 1.40
C SER A 319 28.18 14.42 0.62
N TYR A 320 27.73 15.65 0.37
CA TYR A 320 26.52 15.93 -0.39
C TYR A 320 26.64 15.47 -1.85
N LEU A 321 27.81 15.67 -2.48
CA LEU A 321 28.10 15.19 -3.84
C LEU A 321 28.04 13.66 -3.92
N ILE A 322 28.75 12.97 -3.04
CA ILE A 322 28.79 11.49 -2.98
C ILE A 322 27.36 10.95 -2.80
N ARG A 323 26.63 11.45 -1.80
CA ARG A 323 25.24 11.02 -1.53
C ARG A 323 24.31 11.31 -2.70
N SER A 324 24.44 12.48 -3.35
CA SER A 324 23.61 12.85 -4.50
C SER A 324 23.83 11.91 -5.69
N ILE A 325 25.08 11.53 -5.96
CA ILE A 325 25.43 10.61 -7.04
C ILE A 325 24.98 9.18 -6.69
N SER A 326 25.20 8.71 -5.46
CA SER A 326 24.73 7.40 -5.02
C SER A 326 23.21 7.28 -5.10
N LEU A 327 22.46 8.29 -4.65
CA LEU A 327 21.00 8.34 -4.76
C LEU A 327 20.53 8.38 -6.22
N TRP A 328 21.27 9.08 -7.10
CA TRP A 328 20.97 9.06 -8.53
C TRP A 328 21.17 7.67 -9.13
N PHE A 329 22.28 6.98 -8.84
CA PHE A 329 22.50 5.61 -9.29
C PHE A 329 21.42 4.65 -8.78
N ALA A 330 21.13 4.67 -7.47
CA ALA A 330 20.11 3.82 -6.88
C ALA A 330 18.74 4.02 -7.55
N ARG A 331 18.37 5.29 -7.77
CA ARG A 331 17.14 5.63 -8.48
C ARG A 331 17.12 5.06 -9.89
N VAL A 332 18.14 5.34 -10.69
CA VAL A 332 18.19 4.95 -12.10
C VAL A 332 18.22 3.42 -12.27
N VAL A 333 18.85 2.71 -11.34
CA VAL A 333 18.93 1.25 -11.37
C VAL A 333 17.62 0.60 -10.95
N TYR A 334 17.01 1.04 -9.85
CA TYR A 334 15.86 0.35 -9.24
C TYR A 334 14.49 0.89 -9.68
N GLU A 335 14.37 2.17 -10.00
CA GLU A 335 13.08 2.76 -10.41
C GLU A 335 12.71 2.25 -11.81
N ARG A 336 11.55 1.57 -11.91
CA ARG A 336 10.91 1.26 -13.19
C ARG A 336 10.10 2.45 -13.64
N ASP A 337 10.14 2.72 -14.94
CA ASP A 337 9.49 3.90 -15.48
C ASP A 337 8.38 3.53 -16.49
N ARG A 338 7.51 4.51 -16.79
CA ARG A 338 6.40 4.33 -17.73
C ARG A 338 6.85 3.98 -19.16
N TRP A 339 8.12 4.18 -19.51
CA TRP A 339 8.61 3.78 -20.82
C TRP A 339 9.02 2.32 -20.85
N ASP A 340 9.50 1.76 -19.73
CA ASP A 340 9.67 0.32 -19.58
C ASP A 340 8.32 -0.38 -19.81
N GLU A 341 7.24 0.14 -19.20
CA GLU A 341 5.87 -0.36 -19.39
C GLU A 341 5.36 -0.15 -20.83
N TRP A 342 5.63 1.01 -21.42
CA TRP A 342 5.27 1.29 -22.81
C TRP A 342 5.99 0.35 -23.79
N LEU A 343 7.29 0.11 -23.60
CA LEU A 343 8.09 -0.79 -24.45
C LEU A 343 7.64 -2.24 -24.31
N GLU A 344 7.29 -2.67 -23.09
CA GLU A 344 6.66 -3.95 -22.81
C GLU A 344 5.36 -4.11 -23.61
N ASN A 345 4.42 -3.19 -23.43
CA ASN A 345 3.11 -3.22 -24.08
C ASN A 345 3.23 -3.19 -25.61
N LEU A 346 4.12 -2.34 -26.13
CA LEU A 346 4.37 -2.24 -27.57
C LEU A 346 4.93 -3.57 -28.13
N SER A 347 5.86 -4.21 -27.41
CA SER A 347 6.44 -5.50 -27.83
C SER A 347 5.43 -6.65 -27.86
N GLN A 348 4.41 -6.61 -26.99
CA GLN A 348 3.35 -7.60 -26.92
C GLN A 348 2.24 -7.37 -27.98
N SER A 349 2.06 -6.12 -28.43
CA SER A 349 1.01 -5.74 -29.40
C SER A 349 1.37 -5.97 -30.87
N LEU A 350 2.64 -6.27 -31.18
CA LEU A 350 3.14 -6.37 -32.56
C LEU A 350 3.37 -7.84 -32.96
N ASP A 351 3.12 -8.15 -34.25
CA ASP A 351 3.36 -9.48 -34.85
C ASP A 351 4.78 -9.98 -34.54
N ILE A 352 4.93 -11.28 -34.30
CA ILE A 352 6.13 -11.93 -33.72
C ILE A 352 7.43 -11.56 -34.45
N ARG A 353 7.36 -11.30 -35.77
CA ARG A 353 8.52 -10.90 -36.59
C ARG A 353 9.06 -9.51 -36.25
N LEU A 354 8.18 -8.57 -35.90
CA LEU A 354 8.54 -7.24 -35.42
C LEU A 354 8.77 -7.27 -33.90
N GLY A 355 8.04 -8.12 -33.17
CA GLY A 355 8.21 -8.36 -31.75
C GLY A 355 9.64 -8.80 -31.39
N VAL A 356 10.28 -9.68 -32.18
CA VAL A 356 11.67 -10.12 -31.94
C VAL A 356 12.65 -8.94 -31.83
N VAL A 357 12.52 -7.91 -32.67
CA VAL A 357 13.39 -6.72 -32.62
C VAL A 357 13.19 -5.97 -31.30
N LEU A 358 11.95 -5.84 -30.83
CA LEU A 358 11.62 -5.17 -29.58
C LEU A 358 12.02 -6.01 -28.35
N TYR A 359 11.91 -7.33 -28.41
CA TYR A 359 12.44 -8.22 -27.37
C TYR A 359 13.96 -8.10 -27.25
N LEU A 360 14.68 -8.03 -28.38
CA LEU A 360 16.12 -7.77 -28.38
C LEU A 360 16.45 -6.37 -27.83
N ALA A 361 15.65 -5.36 -28.14
CA ALA A 361 15.78 -4.03 -27.55
C ALA A 361 15.58 -4.06 -26.02
N ARG A 362 14.61 -4.82 -25.52
CA ARG A 362 14.39 -5.03 -24.07
C ARG A 362 15.58 -5.70 -23.39
N ILE A 363 16.19 -6.70 -24.02
CA ILE A 363 17.41 -7.34 -23.51
C ILE A 363 18.57 -6.32 -23.47
N ALA A 364 18.73 -5.50 -24.52
CA ALA A 364 19.75 -4.46 -24.56
C ALA A 364 19.55 -3.39 -23.47
N VAL A 365 18.30 -2.95 -23.25
CA VAL A 365 17.94 -2.02 -22.16
C VAL A 365 18.21 -2.67 -20.80
N TRP A 366 17.82 -3.93 -20.59
CA TRP A 366 18.13 -4.67 -19.37
C TRP A 366 19.63 -4.75 -19.12
N PHE A 367 20.42 -5.05 -20.16
CA PHE A 367 21.88 -5.11 -20.07
C PHE A 367 22.48 -3.74 -19.72
N SER A 368 21.99 -2.67 -20.32
CA SER A 368 22.43 -1.30 -19.98
C SER A 368 22.17 -0.95 -18.50
N ARG A 369 21.05 -1.43 -17.93
CA ARG A 369 20.73 -1.28 -16.50
C ARG A 369 21.65 -2.13 -15.62
N ARG A 370 22.11 -3.29 -16.10
CA ARG A 370 23.13 -4.11 -15.40
C ARG A 370 24.48 -3.40 -15.35
N ILE A 371 24.88 -2.71 -16.43
CA ILE A 371 26.10 -1.89 -16.42
C ILE A 371 26.01 -0.81 -15.35
N LEU A 372 24.89 -0.07 -15.30
CA LEU A 372 24.65 0.95 -14.26
C LEU A 372 24.65 0.36 -12.85
N TRP A 373 24.08 -0.83 -12.67
CA TRP A 373 24.11 -1.55 -11.40
C TRP A 373 25.54 -1.90 -10.97
N VAL A 374 26.41 -2.32 -11.91
CA VAL A 374 27.83 -2.58 -11.62
C VAL A 374 28.54 -1.29 -11.21
N LEU A 375 28.34 -0.19 -11.96
CA LEU A 375 28.91 1.12 -11.61
C LEU A 375 28.46 1.59 -10.23
N MET A 376 27.18 1.41 -9.90
CA MET A 376 26.63 1.68 -8.56
C MET A 376 27.31 0.83 -7.50
N MET A 377 27.52 -0.48 -7.74
CA MET A 377 28.18 -1.36 -6.77
C MET A 377 29.64 -0.96 -6.53
N VAL A 378 30.37 -0.55 -7.58
CA VAL A 378 31.71 0.03 -7.44
C VAL A 378 31.66 1.31 -6.62
N GLY A 379 30.72 2.21 -6.91
CA GLY A 379 30.51 3.44 -6.15
C GLY A 379 30.23 3.17 -4.67
N ASN A 380 29.32 2.24 -4.37
CA ASN A 380 29.00 1.82 -3.01
C ASN A 380 30.22 1.19 -2.32
N GLY A 381 30.97 0.33 -3.00
CA GLY A 381 32.18 -0.31 -2.45
C GLY A 381 33.26 0.69 -2.05
N VAL A 382 33.47 1.74 -2.86
CA VAL A 382 34.49 2.77 -2.60
C VAL A 382 34.02 3.80 -1.58
N SER A 383 32.71 4.05 -1.48
CA SER A 383 32.15 5.08 -0.60
C SER A 383 31.57 4.57 0.74
N CYS A 384 31.29 3.27 0.90
CA CYS A 384 30.58 2.75 2.08
C CYS A 384 31.29 3.05 3.40
N ALA A 385 32.62 2.84 3.47
CA ALA A 385 33.38 3.11 4.68
C ALA A 385 33.36 4.60 5.06
N LEU A 386 33.44 5.48 4.06
CA LEU A 386 33.36 6.92 4.26
C LEU A 386 31.96 7.35 4.70
N MET A 387 30.90 6.83 4.08
CA MET A 387 29.52 7.12 4.47
C MET A 387 29.25 6.68 5.92
N ARG A 388 29.72 5.49 6.33
CA ARG A 388 29.61 5.05 7.73
C ARG A 388 30.35 5.98 8.69
N GLN A 389 31.55 6.44 8.33
CA GLN A 389 32.27 7.40 9.17
C GLN A 389 31.50 8.72 9.30
N MET A 390 30.89 9.21 8.22
CA MET A 390 30.08 10.42 8.26
C MET A 390 28.83 10.28 9.13
N GLU A 391 28.23 9.08 9.20
CA GLU A 391 27.13 8.78 10.12
C GLU A 391 27.61 8.81 11.57
N TYR A 392 28.77 8.23 11.88
CA TYR A 392 29.36 8.34 13.22
C TYR A 392 29.71 9.79 13.61
N ASP A 393 30.18 10.58 12.65
CA ASP A 393 30.47 12.00 12.86
C ASP A 393 29.17 12.77 13.14
N ALA A 394 28.09 12.49 12.43
CA ALA A 394 26.75 13.05 12.69
C ALA A 394 26.18 12.56 14.04
N ASP A 395 26.37 11.31 14.41
CA ASP A 395 26.01 10.77 15.72
C ASP A 395 26.73 11.53 16.84
N LEU A 396 28.00 11.92 16.67
CA LEU A 396 28.69 12.74 17.67
C LEU A 396 28.02 14.09 17.88
N HIS A 397 27.42 14.69 16.86
CA HIS A 397 26.65 15.92 17.01
C HIS A 397 25.43 15.69 17.89
N GLU A 398 24.65 14.63 17.63
CA GLU A 398 23.53 14.24 18.49
C GLU A 398 23.98 13.92 19.91
N ILE A 399 24.99 13.04 20.08
CA ILE A 399 25.51 12.61 21.38
C ILE A 399 26.01 13.79 22.21
N ARG A 400 26.72 14.75 21.61
CA ARG A 400 27.20 15.94 22.32
C ARG A 400 26.08 16.93 22.61
N PHE A 401 25.04 16.97 21.78
CA PHE A 401 23.91 17.87 21.95
C PHE A 401 22.92 17.34 22.99
N SER A 402 22.34 16.15 22.76
CA SER A 402 21.30 15.55 23.61
C SER A 402 21.85 14.58 24.65
N GLY A 403 23.02 13.99 24.46
CA GLY A 403 23.65 13.06 25.41
C GLY A 403 23.55 11.58 24.99
N SER A 404 24.51 10.78 25.43
CA SER A 404 24.65 9.35 25.05
C SER A 404 23.45 8.49 25.44
N LYS A 405 22.89 8.70 26.65
CA LYS A 405 21.70 7.96 27.10
C LYS A 405 20.47 8.33 26.28
N THR A 406 20.35 9.60 25.91
CA THR A 406 19.25 10.08 25.08
C THR A 406 19.36 9.51 23.67
N PHE A 407 20.54 9.49 23.06
CA PHE A 407 20.79 8.84 21.76
C PHE A 407 20.27 7.39 21.71
N GLU A 408 20.62 6.59 22.72
CA GLU A 408 20.15 5.20 22.81
C GLU A 408 18.62 5.12 22.91
N SER A 409 18.02 5.95 23.77
CA SER A 409 16.55 6.02 23.88
C SER A 409 15.88 6.50 22.58
N THR A 410 16.50 7.43 21.84
CA THR A 410 16.02 7.96 20.57
C THR A 410 16.02 6.84 19.52
N ALA A 411 17.10 6.07 19.40
CA ALA A 411 17.19 4.96 18.45
C ALA A 411 16.07 3.92 18.69
N ILE A 412 15.79 3.59 19.96
CA ILE A 412 14.67 2.72 20.34
C ILE A 412 13.33 3.32 19.91
N GLN A 413 13.09 4.61 20.20
CA GLN A 413 11.84 5.28 19.85
C GLN A 413 11.64 5.39 18.33
N LEU A 414 12.69 5.63 17.54
CA LEU A 414 12.62 5.69 16.09
C LEU A 414 12.16 4.36 15.49
N ARG A 415 12.69 3.22 15.96
CA ARG A 415 12.23 1.88 15.53
C ARG A 415 10.77 1.63 15.90
N ARG A 416 10.37 1.98 17.13
CA ARG A 416 8.98 1.83 17.59
C ARG A 416 8.00 2.70 16.80
N LEU A 417 8.37 3.94 16.52
CA LEU A 417 7.58 4.86 15.70
C LEU A 417 7.50 4.38 14.25
N GLY A 418 8.59 3.88 13.68
CA GLY A 418 8.62 3.33 12.33
C GLY A 418 7.65 2.16 12.17
N TYR A 419 7.59 1.26 13.16
CA TYR A 419 6.60 0.17 13.18
C TYR A 419 5.17 0.70 13.36
N ALA A 420 4.95 1.61 14.32
CA ALA A 420 3.63 2.20 14.56
C ALA A 420 3.09 2.95 13.34
N MET A 421 3.97 3.50 12.51
CA MET A 421 3.61 4.13 11.24
C MET A 421 3.14 3.12 10.19
N GLN A 422 3.83 1.99 10.07
CA GLN A 422 3.37 0.90 9.19
C GLN A 422 1.99 0.39 9.64
N GLU A 423 1.80 0.25 10.96
CA GLU A 423 0.52 -0.12 11.54
C GLU A 423 -0.57 0.93 11.24
N ALA A 424 -0.27 2.23 11.40
CA ALA A 424 -1.22 3.30 11.11
C ALA A 424 -1.65 3.30 9.64
N PHE A 425 -0.73 3.05 8.69
CA PHE A 425 -1.08 2.90 7.28
C PHE A 425 -1.95 1.66 7.01
N SER A 426 -1.66 0.54 7.68
CA SER A 426 -2.49 -0.66 7.61
C SER A 426 -3.90 -0.39 8.13
N ASP A 427 -4.02 0.32 9.26
CA ASP A 427 -5.30 0.73 9.83
C ASP A 427 -6.08 1.64 8.85
N GLN A 428 -5.41 2.62 8.23
CA GLN A 428 -6.04 3.49 7.23
C GLN A 428 -6.55 2.73 6.01
N GLN A 429 -5.83 1.71 5.55
CA GLN A 429 -6.29 0.89 4.44
C GLN A 429 -7.59 0.14 4.81
N GLU A 430 -7.69 -0.37 6.03
CA GLU A 430 -8.92 -1.01 6.52
C GLU A 430 -10.08 -0.01 6.65
N PHE A 431 -9.84 1.16 7.23
CA PHE A 431 -10.86 2.20 7.38
C PHE A 431 -11.34 2.77 6.05
N PHE A 432 -10.43 2.91 5.07
CA PHE A 432 -10.77 3.42 3.75
C PHE A 432 -11.79 2.52 3.04
N VAL A 433 -11.67 1.19 3.19
CA VAL A 433 -12.65 0.23 2.67
C VAL A 433 -14.04 0.42 3.31
N LYS A 434 -14.11 0.94 4.54
CA LYS A 434 -15.35 1.29 5.25
C LYS A 434 -15.82 2.73 4.98
N GLY A 435 -15.20 3.42 4.01
CA GLY A 435 -15.47 4.82 3.68
C GLY A 435 -15.02 5.81 4.75
N GLN A 436 -14.05 5.44 5.60
CA GLN A 436 -13.54 6.25 6.71
C GLN A 436 -12.03 6.52 6.58
N LEU A 437 -11.58 7.67 7.09
CA LEU A 437 -10.15 8.01 7.23
C LEU A 437 -9.91 8.70 8.57
N ALA A 438 -8.69 8.58 9.11
CA ALA A 438 -8.28 9.30 10.31
C ALA A 438 -8.23 10.80 10.09
N ALA A 439 -8.59 11.56 11.11
CA ALA A 439 -8.43 13.01 11.11
C ALA A 439 -6.96 13.44 11.27
N ASP A 440 -6.16 12.64 11.99
CA ASP A 440 -4.80 12.99 12.37
C ASP A 440 -3.87 11.75 12.32
N MET A 441 -3.10 11.61 11.25
CA MET A 441 -2.16 10.49 11.12
C MET A 441 -1.05 10.50 12.19
N PRO A 442 -0.36 11.63 12.47
CA PRO A 442 0.64 11.69 13.55
C PRO A 442 0.13 11.19 14.90
N GLU A 443 -1.09 11.56 15.28
CA GLU A 443 -1.70 11.11 16.53
C GLU A 443 -2.09 9.63 16.51
N LEU A 444 -2.51 9.10 15.35
CA LEU A 444 -2.76 7.66 15.19
C LEU A 444 -1.47 6.86 15.36
N VAL A 445 -0.36 7.33 14.77
CA VAL A 445 0.97 6.71 14.94
C VAL A 445 1.40 6.70 16.40
N ARG A 446 1.23 7.82 17.11
CA ARG A 446 1.54 7.92 18.54
C ARG A 446 0.72 6.91 19.35
N THR A 447 -0.58 6.81 19.07
CA THR A 447 -1.48 5.89 19.76
C THR A 447 -1.11 4.43 19.51
N ASN A 448 -0.85 4.06 18.25
CA ASN A 448 -0.40 2.71 17.90
C ASN A 448 0.90 2.35 18.63
N ARG A 449 1.88 3.27 18.72
CA ARG A 449 3.09 3.07 19.51
C ARG A 449 2.78 2.80 20.98
N ASP A 450 1.85 3.55 21.57
CA ASP A 450 1.49 3.43 22.98
C ASP A 450 0.75 2.12 23.30
N HIS A 451 0.06 1.54 22.31
CA HIS A 451 -0.62 0.25 22.43
C HIS A 451 0.26 -0.96 22.07
N GLN A 452 1.54 -0.77 21.73
CA GLN A 452 2.47 -1.88 21.46
C GLN A 452 2.63 -2.77 22.70
N THR A 453 2.37 -4.07 22.54
CA THR A 453 2.56 -5.06 23.61
C THR A 453 4.05 -5.30 23.88
N ASN A 454 4.39 -5.76 25.08
CA ASN A 454 5.78 -6.08 25.44
C ASN A 454 6.43 -7.12 24.50
N SER A 455 5.64 -8.08 24.00
CA SER A 455 6.11 -9.07 23.03
C SER A 455 6.43 -8.40 21.69
N ALA A 456 5.54 -7.54 21.19
CA ALA A 456 5.77 -6.80 19.96
C ALA A 456 6.99 -5.88 20.07
N VAL A 457 7.16 -5.17 21.20
CA VAL A 457 8.34 -4.34 21.45
C VAL A 457 9.62 -5.17 21.39
N LYS A 458 9.64 -6.37 21.98
CA LYS A 458 10.82 -7.26 21.93
C LYS A 458 11.17 -7.66 20.49
N GLU A 459 10.17 -7.98 19.66
CA GLU A 459 10.39 -8.32 18.25
C GLU A 459 10.85 -7.12 17.43
N ILE A 460 10.25 -5.95 17.63
CA ILE A 460 10.61 -4.69 16.96
C ILE A 460 12.07 -4.31 17.27
N LEU A 461 12.52 -4.55 18.50
CA LEU A 461 13.87 -4.18 18.95
C LEU A 461 14.91 -5.29 18.75
N ALA A 462 14.52 -6.53 18.48
CA ALA A 462 15.45 -7.63 18.21
C ALA A 462 16.51 -7.30 17.14
N PRO A 463 16.20 -6.58 16.04
CA PRO A 463 17.20 -6.14 15.07
C PRO A 463 18.29 -5.23 15.67
N ILE A 464 17.98 -4.39 16.66
CA ILE A 464 18.97 -3.49 17.29
C ILE A 464 20.13 -4.28 17.89
N GLU A 465 19.88 -5.48 18.43
CA GLU A 465 20.92 -6.29 19.06
C GLU A 465 21.61 -7.28 18.10
N THR A 466 20.88 -7.70 17.05
CA THR A 466 21.27 -8.81 16.17
C THR A 466 21.82 -8.36 14.81
N GLU A 467 21.39 -7.20 14.29
CA GLU A 467 21.86 -6.69 13.00
C GLU A 467 23.35 -6.33 13.05
N ARG A 468 24.08 -6.83 12.06
CA ARG A 468 25.50 -6.50 11.84
C ARG A 468 25.64 -5.61 10.63
N THR A 469 26.52 -4.64 10.73
CA THR A 469 26.91 -3.80 9.59
C THR A 469 27.49 -4.67 8.47
N SER A 470 26.80 -4.71 7.33
CA SER A 470 27.27 -5.42 6.13
C SER A 470 28.42 -4.67 5.45
N TRP A 471 29.26 -5.39 4.69
CA TRP A 471 30.41 -4.84 3.96
C TRP A 471 30.05 -3.65 3.07
N PHE A 472 28.92 -3.74 2.37
CA PHE A 472 28.40 -2.70 1.46
C PHE A 472 27.33 -1.81 2.09
N ALA A 473 27.07 -1.93 3.41
CA ALA A 473 26.13 -1.06 4.08
C ALA A 473 26.66 0.38 4.14
N THR A 474 25.85 1.33 3.70
CA THR A 474 26.17 2.76 3.71
C THR A 474 25.93 3.40 5.08
N HIS A 475 25.07 2.79 5.89
CA HIS A 475 24.82 3.16 7.28
C HIS A 475 25.33 2.04 8.22
N PRO A 476 25.90 2.38 9.38
CA PRO A 476 26.22 1.41 10.42
C PRO A 476 24.94 0.88 11.08
N SER A 477 24.98 -0.32 11.64
CA SER A 477 23.84 -0.87 12.40
C SER A 477 23.61 -0.09 13.69
N ASP A 478 22.36 -0.09 14.17
CA ASP A 478 21.99 0.60 15.41
C ASP A 478 22.83 0.11 16.60
N LYS A 479 23.19 -1.18 16.62
CA LYS A 479 24.12 -1.76 17.60
C LYS A 479 25.45 -1.01 17.66
N ASP A 480 26.08 -0.80 16.51
CA ASP A 480 27.40 -0.18 16.42
C ASP A 480 27.32 1.30 16.79
N ARG A 481 26.24 1.99 16.38
CA ARG A 481 25.94 3.38 16.71
C ARG A 481 25.68 3.58 18.22
N ILE A 482 24.87 2.73 18.83
CA ILE A 482 24.61 2.75 20.29
C ILE A 482 25.90 2.45 21.06
N ALA A 483 26.67 1.45 20.65
CA ALA A 483 27.97 1.16 21.28
C ALA A 483 28.96 2.33 21.15
N HIS A 484 28.90 3.09 20.06
CA HIS A 484 29.67 4.32 19.88
C HIS A 484 29.20 5.44 20.83
N ALA A 485 27.88 5.65 20.94
CA ALA A 485 27.29 6.60 21.88
C ALA A 485 27.65 6.28 23.34
N GLN A 486 27.55 5.00 23.74
CA GLN A 486 27.90 4.55 25.08
C GLN A 486 29.38 4.82 25.41
N ARG A 487 30.29 4.57 24.45
CA ARG A 487 31.72 4.89 24.59
C ARG A 487 31.99 6.39 24.75
N ALA A 488 31.22 7.24 24.09
CA ALA A 488 31.37 8.69 24.21
C ALA A 488 30.94 9.21 25.59
N SER A 489 29.98 8.55 26.26
CA SER A 489 29.53 8.85 27.63
C SER A 489 29.25 10.35 27.89
N ALA A 490 28.71 11.05 26.88
CA ALA A 490 28.48 12.49 26.96
C ALA A 490 27.15 12.78 27.68
N PRO A 491 27.11 13.78 28.58
CA PRO A 491 25.85 14.17 29.24
C PRO A 491 24.90 14.93 28.32
N GLY A 492 25.38 15.53 27.23
CA GLY A 492 24.63 16.45 26.39
C GLY A 492 24.67 17.89 26.92
N ILE A 493 24.53 18.88 26.03
CA ILE A 493 24.40 20.30 26.38
C ILE A 493 22.94 20.77 26.48
N PHE A 494 21.98 19.95 26.03
CA PHE A 494 20.54 20.22 26.11
C PHE A 494 19.84 19.16 26.95
N SER A 495 19.12 19.60 27.99
CA SER A 495 18.54 18.70 29.02
C SER A 495 17.01 18.71 29.12
N LEU A 496 16.29 19.58 28.42
CA LEU A 496 14.84 19.72 28.57
C LEU A 496 14.10 18.49 28.01
N GLU A 497 13.33 17.80 28.85
CA GLU A 497 12.55 16.60 28.51
C GLU A 497 11.05 16.85 28.66
N ARG A 498 10.47 17.59 27.72
CA ARG A 498 9.03 17.85 27.62
C ARG A 498 8.50 17.25 26.31
N PRO A 499 7.18 17.07 26.11
CA PRO A 499 6.64 16.62 24.83
C PRO A 499 7.10 17.51 23.66
N ALA A 500 7.66 16.94 22.59
CA ALA A 500 8.24 17.72 21.49
C ALA A 500 7.21 18.58 20.74
N ARG A 501 5.93 18.18 20.76
CA ARG A 501 4.79 18.97 20.26
C ARG A 501 4.77 20.41 20.78
N LEU A 502 5.29 20.64 21.99
CA LEU A 502 5.32 21.96 22.62
C LEU A 502 6.30 22.93 21.93
N LEU A 503 7.20 22.45 21.06
CA LEU A 503 8.03 23.31 20.20
C LEU A 503 7.21 24.06 19.13
N PHE A 504 6.04 23.52 18.77
CA PHE A 504 5.17 24.07 17.74
C PHE A 504 4.09 24.92 18.39
N SER A 505 3.79 26.07 17.77
CA SER A 505 2.75 26.99 18.25
C SER A 505 1.34 26.53 17.84
N HIS A 506 1.24 25.76 16.76
CA HIS A 506 -0.02 25.30 16.17
C HIS A 506 0.03 23.81 15.76
N TYR A 507 0.57 22.98 16.65
CA TYR A 507 0.85 21.57 16.40
C TYR A 507 -0.36 20.79 15.82
N GLU A 508 -1.52 20.85 16.48
CA GLU A 508 -2.70 20.08 16.11
C GLU A 508 -3.22 20.49 14.71
N LYS A 509 -3.15 21.78 14.39
CA LYS A 509 -3.53 22.29 13.06
C LYS A 509 -2.59 21.77 11.98
N TYR A 510 -1.29 21.66 12.29
CA TYR A 510 -0.31 21.13 11.36
C TYR A 510 -0.50 19.63 11.11
N CYS A 511 -0.85 18.85 12.14
CA CYS A 511 -1.13 17.42 12.00
C CYS A 511 -2.32 17.16 11.08
N VAL A 512 -3.45 17.83 11.31
CA VAL A 512 -4.65 17.68 10.47
C VAL A 512 -4.38 18.13 9.02
N ALA A 513 -3.73 19.28 8.84
CA ALA A 513 -3.44 19.80 7.50
C ALA A 513 -2.49 18.89 6.70
N THR A 514 -1.46 18.35 7.36
CA THR A 514 -0.50 17.43 6.72
C THR A 514 -1.14 16.07 6.43
N THR A 515 -2.05 15.61 7.29
CA THR A 515 -2.86 14.41 7.05
C THR A 515 -3.74 14.56 5.81
N GLN A 516 -4.40 15.70 5.65
CA GLN A 516 -5.17 16.01 4.44
C GLN A 516 -4.29 16.06 3.19
N ASP A 517 -3.12 16.70 3.28
CA ASP A 517 -2.17 16.75 2.16
C ASP A 517 -1.71 15.34 1.77
N LEU A 518 -1.47 14.45 2.74
CA LEU A 518 -1.13 13.05 2.51
C LEU A 518 -2.25 12.33 1.75
N PHE A 519 -3.50 12.40 2.22
CA PHE A 519 -4.60 11.71 1.56
C PHE A 519 -4.93 12.28 0.18
N ASP A 520 -4.87 13.60 -0.02
CA ASP A 520 -5.04 14.21 -1.34
C ASP A 520 -4.04 13.63 -2.36
N GLN A 521 -2.82 13.35 -1.93
CA GLN A 521 -1.79 12.77 -2.81
C GLN A 521 -1.99 11.29 -3.09
N VAL A 522 -2.41 10.52 -2.09
CA VAL A 522 -2.50 9.06 -2.18
C VAL A 522 -3.78 8.62 -2.91
N ILE A 523 -4.95 9.17 -2.52
CA ILE A 523 -6.26 8.75 -3.06
C ILE A 523 -6.89 9.81 -3.99
N GLY A 524 -6.38 11.04 -4.00
CA GLY A 524 -6.89 12.12 -4.84
C GLY A 524 -8.07 12.89 -4.23
N LYS A 525 -8.23 14.16 -4.62
CA LYS A 525 -9.31 15.07 -4.16
C LYS A 525 -10.73 14.54 -4.31
N ARG A 526 -10.99 13.69 -5.30
CA ARG A 526 -12.34 13.16 -5.54
C ARG A 526 -12.71 12.16 -4.46
N GLU A 527 -11.86 11.16 -4.26
CA GLU A 527 -12.07 10.13 -3.24
C GLU A 527 -12.02 10.71 -1.82
N LEU A 528 -11.13 11.69 -1.58
CA LEU A 528 -11.08 12.35 -0.28
C LEU A 528 -12.40 13.09 0.07
N LYS A 529 -13.14 13.59 -0.92
CA LYS A 529 -14.42 14.27 -0.69
C LYS A 529 -15.58 13.31 -0.44
N SER A 530 -15.54 12.11 -1.01
CA SER A 530 -16.53 11.05 -0.77
C SER A 530 -16.26 10.29 0.53
N THR A 531 -15.03 10.34 1.05
CA THR A 531 -14.64 9.60 2.26
C THR A 531 -14.88 10.41 3.53
N LYS A 532 -15.43 9.79 4.58
CA LYS A 532 -15.69 10.44 5.86
C LYS A 532 -14.42 10.52 6.69
N ILE A 533 -13.97 11.73 7.03
CA ILE A 533 -12.90 11.92 8.02
C ILE A 533 -13.49 11.74 9.42
N VAL A 534 -12.91 10.85 10.20
CA VAL A 534 -13.38 10.43 11.53
C VAL A 534 -12.32 10.77 12.59
N PRO A 535 -12.72 11.27 13.76
CA PRO A 535 -11.82 11.41 14.91
C PRO A 535 -11.11 10.10 15.27
N ASN A 536 -9.84 10.20 15.67
CA ASN A 536 -9.00 9.02 15.91
C ASN A 536 -9.50 8.14 17.07
N ASP A 537 -10.11 8.73 18.10
CA ASP A 537 -10.72 8.02 19.23
C ASP A 537 -11.80 7.02 18.77
N GLN A 538 -12.63 7.41 17.80
CA GLN A 538 -13.63 6.50 17.23
C GLN A 538 -12.97 5.36 16.46
N LEU A 539 -11.89 5.63 15.71
CA LEU A 539 -11.15 4.61 14.97
C LEU A 539 -10.46 3.60 15.89
N ILE A 540 -9.92 4.06 17.01
CA ILE A 540 -9.33 3.19 18.03
C ILE A 540 -10.40 2.26 18.61
N VAL A 541 -11.57 2.79 18.97
CA VAL A 541 -12.69 1.96 19.45
C VAL A 541 -13.12 0.93 18.40
N HIS A 542 -13.18 1.31 17.11
CA HIS A 542 -13.47 0.35 16.04
C HIS A 542 -12.40 -0.75 15.94
N LYS A 543 -11.13 -0.39 16.08
CA LYS A 543 -10.00 -1.34 16.06
C LYS A 543 -10.04 -2.29 17.25
N GLU A 544 -10.29 -1.76 18.45
CA GLU A 544 -10.45 -2.55 19.69
C GLU A 544 -11.63 -3.52 19.57
N ASN A 545 -12.77 -3.06 19.04
CA ASN A 545 -13.93 -3.92 18.80
C ASN A 545 -13.63 -5.01 17.77
N ALA A 546 -12.94 -4.68 16.67
CA ALA A 546 -12.53 -5.65 15.66
C ALA A 546 -11.55 -6.68 16.23
N GLN A 547 -10.61 -6.25 17.08
CA GLN A 547 -9.68 -7.14 17.77
C GLN A 547 -10.41 -8.03 18.78
N ALA A 548 -11.32 -7.49 19.58
CA ALA A 548 -12.16 -8.26 20.49
C ALA A 548 -12.99 -9.31 19.73
N GLY A 549 -13.49 -8.99 18.53
CA GLY A 549 -14.15 -9.97 17.67
C GLY A 549 -13.23 -11.08 17.18
N ARG A 550 -11.99 -10.75 16.79
CA ARG A 550 -10.97 -11.76 16.44
C ARG A 550 -10.58 -12.64 17.62
N ASP A 551 -10.40 -12.05 18.80
CA ASP A 551 -10.08 -12.79 20.02
C ASP A 551 -11.24 -13.70 20.43
N ALA A 552 -12.48 -13.22 20.35
CA ALA A 552 -13.69 -14.00 20.57
C ALA A 552 -13.80 -15.18 19.60
N LEU A 553 -13.51 -14.93 18.31
CA LEU A 553 -13.45 -15.96 17.29
C LEU A 553 -12.37 -17.00 17.60
N GLY A 554 -11.20 -16.57 18.09
CA GLY A 554 -10.15 -17.46 18.57
C GLY A 554 -10.56 -18.33 19.75
N LEU A 555 -11.25 -17.77 20.73
CA LEU A 555 -11.73 -18.49 21.91
C LEU A 555 -12.81 -19.52 21.54
N ILE A 556 -13.77 -19.12 20.69
CA ILE A 556 -14.94 -19.92 20.35
C ILE A 556 -14.62 -20.95 19.25
N LEU A 557 -13.87 -20.59 18.21
CA LEU A 557 -13.59 -21.44 17.04
C LEU A 557 -12.14 -21.90 16.93
N GLY A 558 -11.26 -21.53 17.87
CA GLY A 558 -9.84 -21.93 17.83
C GLY A 558 -9.06 -21.26 16.69
N ASN A 559 -9.47 -20.06 16.25
CA ASN A 559 -8.95 -19.38 15.05
C ASN A 559 -9.05 -20.20 13.76
N SER A 560 -9.93 -21.21 13.74
CA SER A 560 -10.10 -22.14 12.63
C SER A 560 -11.54 -22.08 12.14
N PHE A 561 -11.74 -21.65 10.90
CA PHE A 561 -13.06 -21.56 10.27
C PHE A 561 -12.90 -21.58 8.76
N GLN A 562 -13.97 -21.95 8.07
CA GLN A 562 -14.00 -22.01 6.61
C GLN A 562 -14.73 -20.81 6.02
N VAL A 563 -14.01 -19.95 5.28
CA VAL A 563 -14.57 -18.75 4.65
C VAL A 563 -15.62 -19.10 3.58
N LEU A 564 -15.43 -20.24 2.91
CA LEU A 564 -16.27 -20.67 1.78
C LEU A 564 -17.32 -21.67 2.16
N ARG A 565 -17.41 -21.92 3.46
CA ARG A 565 -18.52 -22.57 4.10
C ARG A 565 -19.02 -21.72 5.26
N PRO A 566 -19.80 -20.67 4.94
CA PRO A 566 -20.54 -19.95 5.92
C PRO A 566 -21.31 -20.83 6.89
N ILE A 567 -21.12 -20.59 8.19
CA ILE A 567 -21.86 -21.25 9.25
C ILE A 567 -23.27 -20.70 9.22
N ASP A 568 -24.30 -21.54 9.22
CA ASP A 568 -25.68 -21.05 9.30
C ASP A 568 -25.98 -20.50 10.71
N LEU A 569 -26.01 -19.17 10.83
CA LEU A 569 -26.29 -18.45 12.07
C LEU A 569 -27.70 -17.84 12.06
N THR A 570 -28.65 -18.48 11.38
CA THR A 570 -30.04 -18.02 11.36
C THR A 570 -30.61 -17.98 12.77
N PHE A 571 -31.09 -16.80 13.17
CA PHE A 571 -31.64 -16.58 14.50
C PHE A 571 -32.95 -17.34 14.70
N SER A 572 -33.06 -18.02 15.84
CA SER A 572 -34.33 -18.53 16.37
C SER A 572 -34.47 -18.11 17.83
N ALA A 573 -35.67 -17.72 18.26
CA ALA A 573 -35.90 -17.42 19.67
C ALA A 573 -35.83 -18.72 20.49
N ILE A 574 -35.06 -18.70 21.59
CA ILE A 574 -34.80 -19.88 22.41
C ILE A 574 -35.35 -19.70 23.82
N GLU A 575 -36.15 -20.67 24.29
CA GLU A 575 -36.55 -20.78 25.69
C GLU A 575 -35.38 -21.22 26.57
N ASN A 576 -35.33 -20.76 27.82
CA ASN A 576 -34.23 -21.06 28.75
C ASN A 576 -32.83 -20.73 28.16
N ALA A 577 -32.72 -19.62 27.43
CA ALA A 577 -31.50 -19.18 26.74
C ALA A 577 -30.24 -19.19 27.64
N GLU A 578 -30.40 -18.98 28.95
CA GLU A 578 -29.29 -19.07 29.91
C GLU A 578 -28.71 -20.48 30.02
N GLU A 579 -29.57 -21.48 30.20
CA GLU A 579 -29.18 -22.88 30.32
C GLU A 579 -28.63 -23.41 29.00
N VAL A 580 -29.26 -23.03 27.87
CA VAL A 580 -28.76 -23.37 26.53
C VAL A 580 -27.37 -22.79 26.28
N GLY A 581 -27.12 -21.54 26.69
CA GLY A 581 -25.79 -20.93 26.62
C GLY A 581 -24.74 -21.73 27.41
N LYS A 582 -25.04 -22.12 28.65
CA LYS A 582 -24.13 -22.94 29.49
C LYS A 582 -23.88 -24.33 28.87
N ASN A 583 -24.93 -24.99 28.38
CA ASN A 583 -24.84 -26.33 27.80
C ASN A 583 -24.02 -26.34 26.50
N THR A 584 -24.20 -25.32 25.63
CA THR A 584 -23.41 -25.19 24.40
C THR A 584 -21.94 -24.93 24.68
N ILE A 585 -21.58 -24.10 25.69
CA ILE A 585 -20.17 -23.92 26.11
C ILE A 585 -19.54 -25.25 26.52
N ASN A 586 -20.23 -26.03 27.37
CA ASN A 586 -19.74 -27.31 27.86
C ASN A 586 -19.55 -28.35 26.74
N ALA A 587 -20.44 -28.34 25.74
CA ALA A 587 -20.36 -29.23 24.58
C ALA A 587 -19.29 -28.79 23.56
N MET A 588 -19.13 -27.49 23.31
CA MET A 588 -18.19 -26.96 22.31
C MET A 588 -16.73 -27.00 22.78
N THR A 589 -16.47 -26.81 24.08
CA THR A 589 -15.09 -26.74 24.60
C THR A 589 -14.24 -27.96 24.26
N PRO A 590 -14.68 -29.22 24.52
CA PRO A 590 -13.89 -30.40 24.17
C PRO A 590 -13.82 -30.71 22.67
N ALA A 591 -14.82 -30.28 21.88
CA ALA A 591 -14.91 -30.56 20.44
C ALA A 591 -14.18 -29.52 19.55
N ARG A 592 -13.69 -28.42 20.14
CA ARG A 592 -13.10 -27.30 19.40
C ARG A 592 -11.86 -27.69 18.60
N ASP A 593 -10.95 -28.45 19.22
CA ASP A 593 -9.67 -28.80 18.56
C ASP A 593 -9.89 -29.77 17.40
N GLU A 594 -10.90 -30.65 17.50
CA GLU A 594 -11.34 -31.53 16.40
C GLU A 594 -11.97 -30.72 15.25
N TYR A 595 -12.85 -29.76 15.57
CA TYR A 595 -13.41 -28.85 14.58
C TYR A 595 -12.32 -28.04 13.85
N ALA A 596 -11.32 -27.55 14.58
CA ALA A 596 -10.18 -26.85 14.02
C ALA A 596 -9.36 -27.74 13.07
N ALA A 597 -9.13 -29.01 13.43
CA ALA A 597 -8.46 -29.98 12.57
C ALA A 597 -9.26 -30.26 11.28
N HIS A 598 -10.59 -30.36 11.37
CA HIS A 598 -11.46 -30.49 10.19
C HIS A 598 -11.42 -29.26 9.29
N CYS A 599 -11.37 -28.04 9.85
CA CYS A 599 -11.20 -26.82 9.06
C CYS A 599 -9.90 -26.89 8.24
N LYS A 600 -8.77 -27.25 8.86
CA LYS A 600 -7.49 -27.36 8.16
C LYS A 600 -7.53 -28.39 7.02
N GLN A 601 -8.15 -29.55 7.25
CA GLN A 601 -8.30 -30.58 6.22
C GLN A 601 -9.18 -30.10 5.06
N LEU A 602 -10.24 -29.33 5.33
CA LEU A 602 -11.07 -28.73 4.28
C LEU A 602 -10.27 -27.72 3.43
N ASP A 603 -9.41 -26.90 4.03
CA ASP A 603 -8.56 -25.94 3.29
C ASP A 603 -7.64 -26.66 2.30
N GLU A 604 -7.03 -27.77 2.75
CA GLU A 604 -6.16 -28.61 1.94
C GLU A 604 -6.93 -29.23 0.77
N LEU A 605 -8.11 -29.81 1.04
CA LEU A 605 -8.99 -30.41 0.03
C LEU A 605 -9.52 -29.37 -0.97
N GLU A 606 -9.93 -28.18 -0.51
CA GLU A 606 -10.39 -27.10 -1.39
C GLU A 606 -9.27 -26.61 -2.31
N THR A 607 -8.05 -26.48 -1.78
CA THR A 607 -6.88 -26.10 -2.56
C THR A 607 -6.62 -27.12 -3.68
N GLU A 608 -6.69 -28.41 -3.37
CA GLU A 608 -6.57 -29.48 -4.38
C GLU A 608 -7.72 -29.45 -5.39
N TRP A 609 -8.96 -29.22 -4.94
CA TRP A 609 -10.14 -29.11 -5.79
C TRP A 609 -10.01 -27.97 -6.81
N ILE A 610 -9.51 -26.79 -6.39
CA ILE A 610 -9.26 -25.64 -7.27
C ILE A 610 -8.15 -25.97 -8.27
N LYS A 611 -7.04 -26.59 -7.82
CA LYS A 611 -5.95 -27.01 -8.72
C LYS A 611 -6.45 -27.97 -9.80
N CYS A 612 -7.28 -28.96 -9.43
CA CYS A 612 -7.92 -29.86 -10.38
C CYS A 612 -8.85 -29.12 -11.36
N GLY A 613 -9.66 -28.19 -10.87
CA GLY A 613 -10.54 -27.37 -11.72
C GLY A 613 -9.76 -26.53 -12.74
N ASN A 614 -8.68 -25.89 -12.29
CA ASN A 614 -7.78 -25.11 -13.16
C ASN A 614 -7.15 -25.99 -14.24
N LEU A 615 -6.68 -27.18 -13.85
CA LEU A 615 -6.09 -28.15 -14.77
C LEU A 615 -7.12 -28.65 -15.80
N SER A 616 -8.33 -29.02 -15.36
CA SER A 616 -9.40 -29.47 -16.27
C SER A 616 -9.73 -28.39 -17.30
N PHE A 617 -9.81 -27.12 -16.88
CA PHE A 617 -10.09 -26.02 -17.78
C PHE A 617 -9.02 -25.87 -18.87
N LEU A 618 -7.74 -25.97 -18.51
CA LEU A 618 -6.65 -25.92 -19.50
C LEU A 618 -6.68 -27.11 -20.47
N LEU A 619 -6.97 -28.31 -19.97
CA LEU A 619 -7.07 -29.52 -20.79
C LEU A 619 -8.25 -29.45 -21.77
N ASP A 620 -9.38 -28.87 -21.38
CA ASP A 620 -10.55 -28.68 -22.25
C ASP A 620 -10.25 -27.74 -23.44
N LEU A 621 -9.33 -26.81 -23.24
CA LEU A 621 -8.83 -25.88 -24.26
C LEU A 621 -7.65 -26.44 -25.08
N ASP A 622 -7.34 -27.74 -24.94
CA ASP A 622 -6.22 -28.43 -25.59
C ASP A 622 -4.84 -27.78 -25.33
N ILE A 623 -4.67 -27.16 -24.16
CA ILE A 623 -3.39 -26.55 -23.77
C ILE A 623 -2.40 -27.66 -23.41
N LYS A 624 -1.18 -27.59 -23.96
CA LYS A 624 -0.11 -28.55 -23.67
C LYS A 624 0.54 -28.24 -22.32
N LEU A 625 0.44 -29.18 -21.39
CA LEU A 625 0.95 -29.05 -20.02
C LEU A 625 2.10 -30.03 -19.76
N LYS A 626 3.05 -29.64 -18.90
CA LYS A 626 4.14 -30.52 -18.44
C LYS A 626 3.91 -30.88 -16.99
N GLN A 627 3.97 -32.17 -16.64
CA GLN A 627 3.75 -32.64 -15.26
C GLN A 627 4.61 -31.90 -14.22
N LYS A 628 5.85 -31.57 -14.55
CA LYS A 628 6.78 -30.89 -13.62
C LYS A 628 6.34 -29.49 -13.18
N ASP A 629 5.39 -28.87 -13.89
CA ASP A 629 4.90 -27.53 -13.59
C ASP A 629 3.66 -27.60 -12.65
N PHE A 630 3.23 -28.81 -12.25
CA PHE A 630 2.02 -29.07 -11.49
C PHE A 630 2.22 -30.15 -10.42
N ASP A 631 1.78 -29.87 -9.19
CA ASP A 631 1.80 -30.84 -8.08
C ASP A 631 0.69 -31.90 -8.17
N VAL A 632 -0.27 -31.73 -9.08
CA VAL A 632 -1.40 -32.64 -9.31
C VAL A 632 -1.14 -33.43 -10.61
N PRO A 633 -1.49 -34.73 -10.69
CA PRO A 633 -1.32 -35.51 -11.91
C PRO A 633 -2.01 -34.87 -13.13
N VAL A 634 -1.22 -34.54 -14.14
CA VAL A 634 -1.62 -34.00 -15.44
C VAL A 634 -2.07 -35.18 -16.31
N GLY A 635 -3.34 -35.57 -16.11
CA GLY A 635 -4.01 -36.65 -16.84
C GLY A 635 -4.90 -36.13 -17.97
N SER A 636 -5.88 -36.95 -18.37
CA SER A 636 -6.96 -36.49 -19.25
C SER A 636 -7.96 -35.61 -18.51
N ALA A 637 -8.68 -34.74 -19.22
CA ALA A 637 -9.73 -33.90 -18.63
C ALA A 637 -10.77 -34.75 -17.85
N ALA A 638 -11.11 -35.95 -18.37
CA ALA A 638 -12.00 -36.88 -17.68
C ALA A 638 -11.42 -37.41 -16.36
N GLN A 639 -10.13 -37.77 -16.33
CA GLN A 639 -9.48 -38.22 -15.09
C GLN A 639 -9.39 -37.09 -14.05
N THR A 640 -9.05 -35.88 -14.47
CA THR A 640 -9.00 -34.72 -13.58
C THR A 640 -10.37 -34.38 -13.00
N ARG A 641 -11.45 -34.47 -13.81
CA ARG A 641 -12.83 -34.29 -13.32
C ARG A 641 -13.27 -35.39 -12.36
N ASN A 642 -12.90 -36.65 -12.63
CA ASN A 642 -13.19 -37.74 -11.69
C ASN A 642 -12.52 -37.50 -10.33
N LYS A 643 -11.25 -37.09 -10.34
CA LYS A 643 -10.55 -36.72 -9.09
C LYS A 643 -11.21 -35.53 -8.40
N GLN A 644 -11.66 -34.54 -9.16
CA GLN A 644 -12.39 -33.39 -8.62
C GLN A 644 -13.73 -33.80 -7.97
N GLU A 645 -14.41 -34.81 -8.52
CA GLU A 645 -15.63 -35.37 -7.94
C GLU A 645 -15.35 -36.21 -6.69
N GLU A 646 -14.26 -36.99 -6.66
CA GLU A 646 -13.81 -37.68 -5.44
C GLU A 646 -13.56 -36.68 -4.30
N ILE A 647 -12.81 -35.60 -4.57
CA ILE A 647 -12.55 -34.54 -3.60
C ILE A 647 -13.86 -33.87 -3.17
N ARG A 648 -14.81 -33.63 -4.09
CA ARG A 648 -16.13 -33.08 -3.78
C ARG A 648 -16.89 -33.96 -2.78
N GLN A 649 -16.86 -35.28 -2.94
CA GLN A 649 -17.50 -36.22 -2.02
C GLN A 649 -16.83 -36.21 -0.63
N GLU A 650 -15.50 -36.10 -0.60
CA GLU A 650 -14.75 -35.98 0.64
C GLU A 650 -15.05 -34.66 1.37
N LEU A 651 -15.08 -33.54 0.63
CA LEU A 651 -15.50 -32.23 1.14
C LEU A 651 -16.91 -32.31 1.75
N GLN A 652 -17.85 -33.01 1.11
CA GLN A 652 -19.21 -33.19 1.65
C GLN A 652 -19.24 -34.05 2.92
N THR A 653 -18.40 -35.09 2.99
CA THR A 653 -18.28 -35.96 4.16
C THR A 653 -17.71 -35.20 5.35
N LYS A 654 -16.57 -34.52 5.17
CA LYS A 654 -15.98 -33.63 6.17
C LYS A 654 -16.95 -32.53 6.56
N SER A 655 -17.71 -32.05 5.58
CA SER A 655 -18.70 -31.02 5.83
C SER A 655 -19.74 -31.49 6.87
N SER A 656 -20.27 -32.69 6.67
CA SER A 656 -21.26 -33.30 7.56
C SER A 656 -20.71 -33.56 8.97
N GLN A 657 -19.42 -33.85 9.13
CA GLN A 657 -18.75 -34.04 10.43
C GLN A 657 -18.68 -32.75 11.26
N MET A 658 -18.67 -31.58 10.61
CA MET A 658 -18.58 -30.28 11.30
C MET A 658 -19.94 -29.69 11.70
N GLN A 659 -21.02 -30.13 11.06
CA GLN A 659 -22.38 -29.61 11.30
C GLN A 659 -22.82 -29.63 12.78
N PRO A 660 -22.51 -30.67 13.58
CA PRO A 660 -22.88 -30.67 15.00
C PRO A 660 -22.26 -29.51 15.78
N TYR A 661 -21.00 -29.17 15.49
CA TYR A 661 -20.30 -28.06 16.14
C TYR A 661 -20.88 -26.70 15.71
N GLU A 662 -21.13 -26.55 14.41
CA GLU A 662 -21.76 -25.38 13.81
C GLU A 662 -23.17 -25.13 14.37
N ALA A 663 -23.96 -26.20 14.56
CA ALA A 663 -25.28 -26.12 15.16
C ALA A 663 -25.24 -25.64 16.63
N LEU A 664 -24.24 -26.08 17.41
CA LEU A 664 -24.03 -25.57 18.77
C LEU A 664 -23.70 -24.08 18.76
N LEU A 665 -22.88 -23.61 17.80
CA LEU A 665 -22.58 -22.19 17.65
C LEU A 665 -23.84 -21.38 17.32
N ALA A 666 -24.68 -21.87 16.40
CA ALA A 666 -25.95 -21.22 16.04
C ALA A 666 -26.92 -21.13 17.23
N GLN A 667 -27.02 -22.19 18.04
CA GLN A 667 -27.79 -22.17 19.29
C GLN A 667 -27.22 -21.18 20.30
N ARG A 668 -25.89 -21.14 20.46
CA ARG A 668 -25.21 -20.21 21.36
C ARG A 668 -25.42 -18.74 20.95
N PHE A 669 -25.39 -18.46 19.65
CA PHE A 669 -25.71 -17.14 19.10
C PHE A 669 -27.18 -16.76 19.35
N SER A 670 -28.10 -17.67 19.07
CA SER A 670 -29.53 -17.48 19.30
C SER A 670 -29.87 -17.24 20.78
N ALA A 671 -29.18 -17.94 21.68
CA ALA A 671 -29.25 -17.70 23.11
C ALA A 671 -28.72 -16.30 23.50
N ALA A 672 -27.61 -15.85 22.93
CA ALA A 672 -27.10 -14.48 23.13
C ALA A 672 -28.12 -13.42 22.66
N LEU A 673 -28.64 -13.57 21.45
CA LEU A 673 -29.64 -12.67 20.87
C LEU A 673 -30.94 -12.57 21.71
N THR A 674 -31.38 -13.69 22.30
CA THR A 674 -32.57 -13.71 23.17
C THR A 674 -32.34 -12.94 24.48
N ARG A 675 -31.10 -12.88 24.97
CA ARG A 675 -30.73 -12.23 26.24
C ARG A 675 -30.49 -10.72 26.10
N LEU A 676 -29.87 -10.29 25.00
CA LEU A 676 -29.43 -8.91 24.78
C LEU A 676 -30.53 -7.83 24.95
N PRO A 677 -31.81 -8.02 24.53
CA PRO A 677 -32.84 -7.01 24.75
C PRO A 677 -33.04 -6.66 26.24
N LYS A 678 -32.98 -7.66 27.13
CA LYS A 678 -33.13 -7.44 28.57
C LYS A 678 -31.95 -6.64 29.13
N LEU A 679 -30.73 -6.95 28.69
CA LEU A 679 -29.51 -6.25 29.08
C LEU A 679 -29.47 -4.80 28.53
N ALA A 680 -29.90 -4.59 27.28
CA ALA A 680 -29.95 -3.27 26.66
C ALA A 680 -30.94 -2.32 27.38
N ASN A 681 -32.07 -2.86 27.85
CA ASN A 681 -33.07 -2.09 28.61
C ASN A 681 -32.60 -1.70 30.02
N ALA A 682 -31.52 -2.30 30.54
CA ALA A 682 -30.92 -1.92 31.82
C ALA A 682 -30.08 -0.64 31.75
N GLY A 683 -29.99 0.01 30.58
CA GLY A 683 -29.36 1.32 30.42
C GLY A 683 -27.84 1.29 30.15
N VAL A 684 -27.26 0.11 29.90
CA VAL A 684 -25.85 -0.04 29.55
C VAL A 684 -25.63 0.29 28.06
N PRO A 685 -24.89 1.36 27.70
CA PRO A 685 -24.69 1.78 26.31
C PRO A 685 -24.10 0.68 25.41
N GLU A 686 -23.15 -0.10 25.93
CA GLU A 686 -22.47 -1.19 25.21
C GLU A 686 -23.44 -2.33 24.88
N ALA A 687 -24.36 -2.65 25.81
CA ALA A 687 -25.38 -3.68 25.59
C ALA A 687 -26.37 -3.26 24.50
N ARG A 688 -26.70 -1.97 24.46
CA ARG A 688 -27.54 -1.40 23.40
C ARG A 688 -26.84 -1.42 22.05
N ALA A 689 -25.56 -1.08 21.98
CA ALA A 689 -24.76 -1.15 20.76
C ALA A 689 -24.66 -2.60 20.26
N ALA A 690 -24.33 -3.55 21.14
CA ALA A 690 -24.27 -4.98 20.82
C ALA A 690 -25.63 -5.50 20.32
N TYR A 691 -26.74 -5.12 20.95
CA TYR A 691 -28.09 -5.47 20.51
C TYR A 691 -28.41 -4.94 19.10
N LEU A 692 -28.08 -3.68 18.81
CA LEU A 692 -28.31 -3.08 17.48
C LEU A 692 -27.46 -3.73 16.40
N SER A 693 -26.19 -4.06 16.67
CA SER A 693 -25.34 -4.82 15.76
C SER A 693 -25.90 -6.23 15.53
N ALA A 694 -26.32 -6.90 16.59
CA ALA A 694 -26.88 -8.25 16.50
C ALA A 694 -28.18 -8.28 15.67
N LYS A 695 -29.03 -7.24 15.81
CA LYS A 695 -30.24 -7.08 14.98
C LYS A 695 -29.90 -6.90 13.50
N ARG A 696 -28.92 -6.05 13.17
CA ARG A 696 -28.46 -5.85 11.78
C ARG A 696 -27.89 -7.15 11.19
N LEU A 697 -27.06 -7.86 11.94
CA LEU A 697 -26.52 -9.16 11.56
C LEU A 697 -27.62 -10.20 11.33
N SER A 698 -28.61 -10.30 12.22
CA SER A 698 -29.71 -11.25 12.07
C SER A 698 -30.53 -11.04 10.79
N ALA A 699 -30.58 -9.81 10.27
CA ALA A 699 -31.25 -9.49 9.02
C ALA A 699 -30.37 -9.71 7.78
N GLY A 700 -29.09 -9.34 7.83
CA GLY A 700 -28.19 -9.42 6.68
C GLY A 700 -27.54 -10.78 6.47
N TYR A 701 -27.29 -11.53 7.53
CA TYR A 701 -26.56 -12.81 7.47
C TYR A 701 -27.29 -13.88 6.62
N PRO A 702 -28.62 -14.07 6.70
CA PRO A 702 -29.32 -14.98 5.81
C PRO A 702 -29.20 -14.62 4.32
N GLU A 703 -29.15 -13.33 3.98
CA GLU A 703 -28.95 -12.88 2.59
C GLU A 703 -27.51 -13.19 2.12
N ILE A 704 -26.52 -13.10 3.01
CA ILE A 704 -25.14 -13.53 2.70
C ILE A 704 -25.13 -15.02 2.32
N LEU A 705 -25.82 -15.87 3.09
CA LEU A 705 -25.87 -17.32 2.84
C LEU A 705 -26.54 -17.70 1.51
N LYS A 706 -27.59 -16.97 1.09
CA LYS A 706 -28.38 -17.29 -0.12
C LYS A 706 -27.56 -17.28 -1.41
N VAL A 707 -26.51 -16.46 -1.48
CA VAL A 707 -25.65 -16.33 -2.67
C VAL A 707 -24.37 -17.15 -2.58
N LEU A 708 -24.20 -17.97 -1.53
CA LEU A 708 -22.97 -18.74 -1.32
C LEU A 708 -22.58 -19.58 -2.54
N ALA A 709 -23.56 -20.27 -3.15
CA ALA A 709 -23.30 -21.08 -4.34
C ALA A 709 -22.78 -20.24 -5.52
N ASP A 710 -23.34 -19.05 -5.73
CA ASP A 710 -22.89 -18.11 -6.77
C ASP A 710 -21.52 -17.52 -6.43
N ALA A 711 -21.24 -17.20 -5.15
CA ALA A 711 -19.95 -16.68 -4.69
C ALA A 711 -18.82 -17.73 -4.85
N THR A 712 -19.09 -18.98 -4.48
CA THR A 712 -18.16 -20.09 -4.69
C THR A 712 -17.92 -20.33 -6.17
N ARG A 713 -18.97 -20.29 -7.00
CA ARG A 713 -18.83 -20.39 -8.46
C ARG A 713 -17.98 -19.24 -9.02
N LEU A 714 -18.25 -17.99 -8.61
CA LEU A 714 -17.50 -16.82 -9.03
C LEU A 714 -16.01 -16.98 -8.72
N ARG A 715 -15.66 -17.31 -7.46
CA ARG A 715 -14.27 -17.55 -7.05
C ARG A 715 -13.61 -18.60 -7.93
N ASN A 716 -14.28 -19.73 -8.14
CA ASN A 716 -13.71 -20.88 -8.84
C ASN A 716 -13.50 -20.57 -10.34
N ASP A 717 -14.51 -20.01 -11.00
CA ASP A 717 -14.41 -19.61 -12.41
C ASP A 717 -13.37 -18.49 -12.60
N PHE A 718 -13.30 -17.53 -11.67
CA PHE A 718 -12.27 -16.49 -11.65
C PHE A 718 -10.85 -17.07 -11.47
N ALA A 719 -10.67 -18.01 -10.55
CA ALA A 719 -9.39 -18.68 -10.33
C ALA A 719 -8.91 -19.42 -11.58
N GLN A 720 -9.83 -20.02 -12.35
CA GLN A 720 -9.50 -20.67 -13.63
C GLN A 720 -9.03 -19.66 -14.68
N LEU A 721 -9.69 -18.51 -14.81
CA LEU A 721 -9.26 -17.44 -15.71
C LEU A 721 -7.90 -16.87 -15.30
N ALA A 722 -7.73 -16.54 -14.02
CA ALA A 722 -6.47 -16.02 -13.49
C ALA A 722 -5.32 -17.01 -13.72
N PHE A 723 -5.58 -18.30 -13.50
CA PHE A 723 -4.61 -19.36 -13.76
C PHE A 723 -4.27 -19.48 -15.26
N PHE A 724 -5.28 -19.40 -16.12
CA PHE A 724 -5.09 -19.40 -17.58
C PHE A 724 -4.18 -18.25 -18.02
N PHE A 725 -4.47 -17.02 -17.61
CA PHE A 725 -3.67 -15.84 -17.98
C PHE A 725 -2.24 -15.89 -17.41
N ALA A 726 -2.04 -16.57 -16.27
CA ALA A 726 -0.71 -16.78 -15.70
C ALA A 726 0.08 -17.87 -16.45
N ALA A 727 -0.59 -18.89 -16.98
CA ALA A 727 0.03 -20.08 -17.55
C ALA A 727 0.18 -20.05 -19.08
N VAL A 728 -0.59 -19.23 -19.79
CA VAL A 728 -0.71 -19.26 -21.26
C VAL A 728 -0.34 -17.92 -21.88
N ASP A 729 0.47 -17.98 -22.94
CA ASP A 729 0.75 -16.81 -23.79
C ASP A 729 -0.48 -16.49 -24.64
N THR A 730 -1.12 -15.35 -24.35
CA THR A 730 -2.36 -14.92 -25.01
C THR A 730 -2.16 -14.44 -26.44
N SER A 731 -0.92 -14.28 -26.92
CA SER A 731 -0.61 -13.79 -28.27
C SER A 731 -0.85 -14.81 -29.38
N SER A 732 -0.97 -16.10 -29.04
CA SER A 732 -1.06 -17.20 -30.02
C SER A 732 -2.26 -18.13 -29.82
N LEU A 733 -3.38 -17.59 -29.33
CA LEU A 733 -4.59 -18.38 -29.07
C LEU A 733 -5.32 -18.75 -30.38
N ASN A 734 -5.86 -19.97 -30.45
CA ASN A 734 -6.74 -20.40 -31.52
C ASN A 734 -8.22 -20.07 -31.23
N ASP A 735 -9.10 -20.19 -32.24
CA ASP A 735 -10.52 -19.84 -32.11
C ASP A 735 -11.24 -20.64 -31.01
N LYS A 736 -10.89 -21.91 -30.81
CA LYS A 736 -11.43 -22.75 -29.73
C LYS A 736 -11.08 -22.18 -28.36
N GLN A 737 -9.82 -21.79 -28.17
CA GLN A 737 -9.32 -21.21 -26.93
C GLN A 737 -9.96 -19.85 -26.65
N ILE A 738 -10.03 -18.97 -27.65
CA ILE A 738 -10.67 -17.66 -27.54
C ILE A 738 -12.14 -17.83 -27.14
N THR A 739 -12.86 -18.75 -27.79
CA THR A 739 -14.27 -19.03 -27.49
C THR A 739 -14.43 -19.54 -26.06
N GLY A 740 -13.63 -20.52 -25.63
CA GLY A 740 -13.73 -21.08 -24.28
C GLY A 740 -13.38 -20.08 -23.17
N ILE A 741 -12.44 -19.16 -23.41
CA ILE A 741 -12.12 -18.07 -22.46
C ILE A 741 -13.28 -17.08 -22.38
N ARG A 742 -13.89 -16.70 -23.51
CA ARG A 742 -15.06 -15.81 -23.53
C ARG A 742 -16.26 -16.43 -22.82
N GLU A 743 -16.53 -17.71 -23.06
CA GLU A 743 -17.59 -18.45 -22.35
C GLU A 743 -17.33 -18.47 -20.83
N LYS A 744 -16.09 -18.69 -20.42
CA LYS A 744 -15.69 -18.63 -19.00
C LYS A 744 -15.81 -17.22 -18.43
N GLY A 745 -15.40 -16.19 -19.19
CA GLY A 745 -15.60 -14.78 -18.85
C GLY A 745 -17.06 -14.42 -18.63
N ALA A 746 -17.94 -14.84 -19.53
CA ALA A 746 -19.38 -14.67 -19.40
C ALA A 746 -19.93 -15.40 -18.17
N SER A 747 -19.42 -16.59 -17.81
CA SER A 747 -19.79 -17.28 -16.57
C SER A 747 -19.42 -16.45 -15.32
N VAL A 748 -18.21 -15.88 -15.29
CA VAL A 748 -17.73 -15.01 -14.22
C VAL A 748 -18.58 -13.75 -14.11
N TYR A 749 -18.82 -13.04 -15.22
CA TYR A 749 -19.65 -11.84 -15.24
C TYR A 749 -21.08 -12.12 -14.76
N ASN A 750 -21.69 -13.22 -15.21
CA ASN A 750 -23.03 -13.60 -14.79
C ASN A 750 -23.12 -13.94 -13.29
N ALA A 751 -22.12 -14.64 -12.73
CA ALA A 751 -22.07 -14.92 -11.30
C ALA A 751 -21.92 -13.62 -10.49
N ALA A 752 -21.03 -12.72 -10.91
CA ALA A 752 -20.84 -11.39 -10.32
C ALA A 752 -22.15 -10.56 -10.36
N LYS A 753 -22.83 -10.54 -11.50
CA LYS A 753 -24.11 -9.84 -11.72
C LYS A 753 -25.21 -10.38 -10.81
N LYS A 754 -25.32 -11.70 -10.65
CA LYS A 754 -26.29 -12.32 -9.73
C LYS A 754 -26.06 -11.93 -8.28
N ILE A 755 -24.82 -12.03 -7.79
CA ILE A 755 -24.45 -11.67 -6.42
C ILE A 755 -24.77 -10.19 -6.17
N ARG A 756 -24.33 -9.30 -7.06
CA ARG A 756 -24.60 -7.86 -6.91
C ARG A 756 -26.10 -7.56 -6.92
N ASN A 757 -26.85 -8.14 -7.86
CA ASN A 757 -28.29 -7.90 -7.98
C ASN A 757 -29.07 -8.36 -6.75
N HIS A 758 -28.68 -9.48 -6.14
CA HIS A 758 -29.28 -9.96 -4.89
C HIS A 758 -29.14 -8.93 -3.76
N PHE A 759 -28.01 -8.24 -3.70
CA PHE A 759 -27.68 -7.31 -2.63
C PHE A 759 -28.05 -5.85 -2.89
N LEU A 760 -28.72 -5.52 -4.00
CA LEU A 760 -29.03 -4.13 -4.38
C LEU A 760 -29.84 -3.38 -3.33
N SER A 761 -30.74 -4.07 -2.62
CA SER A 761 -31.59 -3.51 -1.56
C SER A 761 -31.22 -4.02 -0.17
N THR A 762 -30.15 -4.79 -0.03
CA THR A 762 -29.78 -5.41 1.24
C THR A 762 -28.83 -4.48 1.99
N PRO A 763 -29.23 -3.93 3.16
CA PRO A 763 -28.37 -3.05 3.94
C PRO A 763 -27.10 -3.77 4.39
N TYR A 764 -25.98 -3.05 4.43
CA TYR A 764 -24.74 -3.59 4.99
C TYR A 764 -24.93 -3.88 6.50
N PRO A 765 -24.62 -5.10 6.97
CA PRO A 765 -25.01 -5.54 8.32
C PRO A 765 -24.06 -5.07 9.43
N LEU A 766 -22.94 -4.44 9.08
CA LEU A 766 -21.92 -3.95 9.99
C LEU A 766 -21.88 -2.42 9.99
N GLU A 767 -21.00 -1.83 10.81
CA GLU A 767 -20.82 -0.37 10.82
C GLU A 767 -20.04 0.11 9.59
N HIS A 768 -20.52 1.19 8.99
CA HIS A 768 -19.94 1.81 7.80
C HIS A 768 -20.15 3.33 7.82
N ALA A 769 -19.31 4.10 7.12
CA ALA A 769 -19.42 5.57 7.07
C ALA A 769 -20.76 6.05 6.53
N GLU A 770 -21.20 5.43 5.43
CA GLU A 770 -22.52 5.60 4.83
C GLU A 770 -23.53 4.69 5.54
N ALA A 771 -24.52 5.28 6.22
CA ALA A 771 -25.47 4.54 7.05
C ALA A 771 -26.45 3.67 6.25
N ASP A 772 -26.69 4.01 4.98
CA ASP A 772 -27.62 3.38 4.05
C ASP A 772 -26.90 2.59 2.93
N ILE A 773 -25.60 2.35 3.06
CA ILE A 773 -24.87 1.54 2.08
C ILE A 773 -25.44 0.13 2.01
N THR A 774 -25.58 -0.36 0.78
CA THR A 774 -26.02 -1.73 0.52
C THR A 774 -24.82 -2.65 0.35
N ILE A 775 -25.00 -3.94 0.61
CA ILE A 775 -23.93 -4.92 0.38
C ILE A 775 -23.46 -4.86 -1.08
N ALA A 776 -24.36 -4.63 -2.05
CA ALA A 776 -23.99 -4.51 -3.45
C ALA A 776 -22.96 -3.39 -3.68
N ARG A 777 -23.22 -2.19 -3.14
CA ARG A 777 -22.33 -1.03 -3.30
C ARG A 777 -21.01 -1.21 -2.54
N TYR A 778 -21.03 -1.88 -1.39
CA TYR A 778 -19.83 -2.26 -0.65
C TYR A 778 -18.94 -3.24 -1.44
N LEU A 779 -19.54 -4.22 -2.13
CA LEU A 779 -18.80 -5.19 -2.95
C LEU A 779 -18.23 -4.55 -4.22
N ILE A 780 -19.07 -3.82 -4.95
CA ILE A 780 -18.68 -3.07 -6.15
C ILE A 780 -19.72 -2.01 -6.52
N GLU A 781 -19.29 -0.78 -6.77
CA GLU A 781 -20.20 0.33 -7.11
C GLU A 781 -20.93 0.08 -8.44
N VAL A 782 -20.17 -0.22 -9.50
CA VAL A 782 -20.68 -0.43 -10.86
C VAL A 782 -19.98 -1.63 -11.48
N LEU A 783 -20.74 -2.50 -12.16
CA LEU A 783 -20.19 -3.58 -12.98
C LEU A 783 -19.71 -3.01 -14.32
N PRO A 784 -18.71 -3.63 -14.98
CA PRO A 784 -18.25 -3.17 -16.28
C PRO A 784 -19.40 -3.09 -17.30
N GLU A 785 -19.36 -2.04 -18.14
CA GLU A 785 -20.34 -1.81 -19.21
C GLU A 785 -20.15 -2.79 -20.36
N ASP A 786 -18.89 -3.10 -20.68
CA ASP A 786 -18.52 -4.09 -21.68
C ASP A 786 -18.53 -5.49 -21.04
N GLU A 787 -19.55 -6.29 -21.37
CA GLU A 787 -19.69 -7.68 -20.89
C GLU A 787 -18.66 -8.64 -21.53
N ASP A 788 -17.84 -8.17 -22.48
CA ASP A 788 -16.79 -8.94 -23.15
C ASP A 788 -15.35 -8.52 -22.74
N ASP A 789 -15.16 -7.41 -22.00
CA ASP A 789 -13.83 -7.01 -21.51
C ASP A 789 -13.40 -7.87 -20.32
N LEU A 790 -12.68 -8.95 -20.63
CA LEU A 790 -12.15 -9.90 -19.65
C LEU A 790 -11.30 -9.25 -18.55
N ALA A 791 -10.60 -8.14 -18.82
CA ALA A 791 -9.78 -7.49 -17.81
C ALA A 791 -10.65 -6.80 -16.76
N GLU A 792 -11.66 -6.04 -17.19
CA GLU A 792 -12.60 -5.39 -16.28
C GLU A 792 -13.47 -6.41 -15.53
N ILE A 793 -13.89 -7.49 -16.20
CA ILE A 793 -14.63 -8.60 -15.58
C ILE A 793 -13.79 -9.27 -14.50
N CYS A 794 -12.51 -9.57 -14.76
CA CYS A 794 -11.61 -10.15 -13.76
C CYS A 794 -11.43 -9.21 -12.57
N GLN A 795 -11.28 -7.90 -12.82
CA GLN A 795 -11.16 -6.91 -11.75
C GLN A 795 -12.41 -6.85 -10.88
N ALA A 796 -13.60 -6.82 -11.50
CA ALA A 796 -14.87 -6.82 -10.79
C ALA A 796 -15.08 -8.12 -9.99
N ALA A 797 -14.75 -9.27 -10.58
CA ALA A 797 -14.83 -10.56 -9.92
C ALA A 797 -13.91 -10.64 -8.69
N ASN A 798 -12.69 -10.13 -8.79
CA ASN A 798 -11.76 -10.08 -7.65
C ASN A 798 -12.33 -9.20 -6.53
N ALA A 799 -12.82 -8.00 -6.86
CA ALA A 799 -13.41 -7.07 -5.89
C ALA A 799 -14.60 -7.69 -5.13
N ILE A 800 -15.52 -8.31 -5.86
CA ILE A 800 -16.69 -9.00 -5.26
C ILE A 800 -16.24 -10.17 -4.40
N THR A 801 -15.28 -10.98 -4.88
CA THR A 801 -14.80 -12.17 -4.17
C THR A 801 -14.11 -11.79 -2.85
N GLU A 802 -13.18 -10.84 -2.87
CA GLU A 802 -12.51 -10.34 -1.67
C GLU A 802 -13.47 -9.59 -0.74
N GLY A 803 -14.37 -8.77 -1.29
CA GLY A 803 -15.38 -8.05 -0.53
C GLY A 803 -16.33 -8.99 0.21
N TYR A 804 -16.78 -10.05 -0.46
CA TYR A 804 -17.68 -11.05 0.11
C TYR A 804 -17.00 -11.83 1.24
N MET A 805 -15.77 -12.28 1.03
CA MET A 805 -15.00 -12.99 2.07
C MET A 805 -14.76 -12.11 3.30
N ARG A 806 -14.38 -10.83 3.09
CA ARG A 806 -14.20 -9.87 4.20
C ARG A 806 -15.51 -9.61 4.94
N LEU A 807 -16.61 -9.40 4.23
CA LEU A 807 -17.93 -9.21 4.83
C LEU A 807 -18.31 -10.41 5.71
N TYR A 808 -18.16 -11.62 5.19
CA TYR A 808 -18.45 -12.85 5.94
C TYR A 808 -17.59 -12.97 7.20
N PHE A 809 -16.27 -12.80 7.05
CA PHE A 809 -15.34 -12.85 8.18
C PHE A 809 -15.68 -11.84 9.27
N SER A 810 -15.89 -10.57 8.89
CA SER A 810 -16.24 -9.51 9.84
C SER A 810 -17.59 -9.75 10.51
N ALA A 811 -18.57 -10.29 9.78
CA ALA A 811 -19.86 -10.67 10.35
C ALA A 811 -19.74 -11.80 11.38
N LEU A 812 -18.90 -12.81 11.09
CA LEU A 812 -18.63 -13.91 12.01
C LEU A 812 -17.88 -13.45 13.26
N ALA A 813 -16.85 -12.62 13.10
CA ALA A 813 -16.09 -12.05 14.22
C ALA A 813 -16.98 -11.20 15.13
N GLU A 814 -17.83 -10.34 14.56
CA GLU A 814 -18.78 -9.53 15.33
C GLU A 814 -19.83 -10.42 16.04
N THR A 815 -20.27 -11.51 15.40
CA THR A 815 -21.15 -12.50 16.04
C THR A 815 -20.48 -13.12 17.28
N CYS A 816 -19.24 -13.59 17.16
CA CYS A 816 -18.47 -14.14 18.28
C CYS A 816 -18.30 -13.10 19.41
N ARG A 817 -18.03 -11.83 19.06
CA ARG A 817 -17.94 -10.73 20.03
C ARG A 817 -19.23 -10.54 20.81
N ILE A 818 -20.37 -10.54 20.12
CA ILE A 818 -21.70 -10.39 20.71
C ILE A 818 -22.01 -11.55 21.66
N ILE A 819 -21.65 -12.79 21.29
CA ILE A 819 -21.80 -13.97 22.15
C ILE A 819 -21.01 -13.77 23.44
N GLN A 820 -19.72 -13.45 23.33
CA GLN A 820 -18.84 -13.27 24.48
C GLN A 820 -19.31 -12.13 25.39
N TYR A 821 -19.77 -11.02 24.81
CA TYR A 821 -20.36 -9.91 25.56
C TYR A 821 -21.60 -10.35 26.35
N SER A 822 -22.53 -11.07 25.71
CA SER A 822 -23.74 -11.57 26.38
C SER A 822 -23.44 -12.52 27.52
N GLU A 823 -22.33 -13.27 27.45
CA GLU A 823 -21.93 -14.25 28.47
C GLU A 823 -21.18 -13.61 29.66
N SER A 824 -20.34 -12.62 29.39
CA SER A 824 -19.62 -11.86 30.43
C SER A 824 -20.57 -10.97 31.25
N ALA A 825 -21.57 -10.35 30.61
CA ALA A 825 -22.63 -9.59 31.29
C ALA A 825 -23.47 -10.46 32.24
N GLN A 826 -23.56 -11.77 31.98
CA GLN A 826 -24.28 -12.69 32.84
C GLN A 826 -23.49 -12.99 34.13
N GLN A 827 -22.19 -13.27 34.02
CA GLN A 827 -21.32 -13.59 35.17
C GLN A 827 -21.20 -12.43 36.17
N SER A 828 -21.43 -11.19 35.73
CA SER A 828 -21.43 -10.00 36.58
C SER A 828 -22.78 -9.69 37.24
N SER A 829 -23.86 -10.36 36.80
CA SER A 829 -25.22 -10.20 37.31
C SER A 829 -25.68 -11.31 38.27
N THR A 830 -24.92 -12.41 38.36
CA THR A 830 -25.03 -13.51 39.33
C THR A 830 -23.99 -13.36 40.42
#